data_AF-A0A3T1CXZ1-F1
#
_entry.id   AF-A0A3T1CXZ1-F1
#
_cell.length_a   1.000
_cell.length_b   1.000
_cell.length_c   1.000
_cell.angle_alpha   90.00
_cell.angle_beta   90.00
_cell.angle_gamma   90.00
#
_symmetry.space_group_name_H-M   'P 1'
#
loop_
_entity.id
_entity.type
_entity.pdbx_description
1 polymer ?
#
loop_
_entity_poly.entity_id
_entity_poly.type
_entity_poly.pdbx_seq_one_letter_code
_entity_poly.pdbx_strand_id
1 'polypeptide(L)'
;MTHISEAISNIDFLFEGFTQGSQAELTSIQVESILELFQEFGITEKIELIRHLKAITGISQTVLRDQLIVIKRSRSTFQVLQAGPVSSQRTVVALYPNAPVNTLAQMPGTQLPSGIKPIFINRIIKGLAASNIAEQIEIVFENLDGTWSSLLVKRSVFIDAKKFSATIADVGYQGLYDEEGKSTINRLIPFLVKYEHHNALIQGAISKSETCLTLGYTDTKLSRYIYNGIKGFDIVAPGEQEQVMLEGYKQHGRPQDASKFVQDILALFADYPIPTVMFLTGFAAKILPIIGCDSFMLEVANSTGTGKSLGQYAALAIDGDPKKLKLQWSSSYANIEPLAAFFKNHVFVLEDGQNQLEKSIISDVIYNYFNEQGKGKSYNTGSTRKTRVLQGIILSSAESQSVDLLNRDGITRRLMTVNQAPFGNVETAKAKGKAYEKIVKKYHGIAGPVFINFVMENRQDWDQWKEQYQQLKAVYDQQASAQDIGHMDKERIAFMNGYLSALHFTAMLVEQCFDVIVNTTAVMEGFATAVYGNMVGKSPAIKAITEFVDYVSMNQTKHFTFGNANQEQKGAITKEYIAVFPAALKEFLSKGDYNVTTVLEGWSKMGIIMKAKNGKTTQKTSMQSYIINSGSKDKTVKTDYPYMYRLDTKAIEKELSTSNCEDDPINEATQKGDFASSQGRSMPTFLRNDTGAVIESIS
;
A
#
# COMPACT_ATOMS: atom_id res chain seq x y z
N MET A 1 3.38 -0.78 48.29
CA MET A 1 2.46 -0.03 49.18
C MET A 1 1.95 1.24 48.54
N THR A 2 2.76 2.03 47.83
CA THR A 2 2.36 3.26 47.12
C THR A 2 1.25 3.04 46.08
N HIS A 3 1.37 2.01 45.23
CA HIS A 3 0.33 1.64 44.25
C HIS A 3 -1.01 1.18 44.87
N ILE A 4 -0.97 0.62 46.08
CA ILE A 4 -2.19 0.17 46.78
C ILE A 4 -2.92 1.38 47.35
N SER A 5 -2.21 2.41 47.83
CA SER A 5 -2.81 3.66 48.31
C SER A 5 -3.48 4.45 47.18
N GLU A 6 -2.89 4.45 45.99
CA GLU A 6 -3.46 5.07 44.78
C GLU A 6 -4.72 4.32 44.29
N ALA A 7 -4.66 2.99 44.27
CA ALA A 7 -5.81 2.15 43.98
C ALA A 7 -6.96 2.40 44.97
N ILE A 8 -6.67 2.49 46.27
CA ILE A 8 -7.66 2.79 47.31
C ILE A 8 -8.30 4.17 47.09
N SER A 9 -7.52 5.20 46.76
CA SER A 9 -8.04 6.54 46.49
C SER A 9 -8.94 6.61 45.26
N ASN A 10 -8.62 5.86 44.20
CA ASN A 10 -9.46 5.75 43.00
C ASN A 10 -10.73 4.95 43.26
N ILE A 11 -10.68 3.97 44.17
CA ILE A 11 -11.85 3.20 44.59
C ILE A 11 -12.76 4.06 45.49
N ASP A 12 -12.21 4.85 46.42
CA ASP A 12 -13.00 5.78 47.25
C ASP A 12 -13.80 6.77 46.39
N PHE A 13 -13.22 7.25 45.28
CA PHE A 13 -13.92 8.09 44.30
C PHE A 13 -15.11 7.36 43.62
N LEU A 14 -14.97 6.06 43.31
CA LEU A 14 -16.09 5.24 42.78
C LEU A 14 -17.21 5.02 43.81
N PHE A 15 -16.95 5.34 45.08
CA PHE A 15 -17.86 5.16 46.21
C PHE A 15 -18.25 6.47 46.91
N GLU A 16 -17.93 7.64 46.35
CA GLU A 16 -18.41 8.92 46.89
C GLU A 16 -19.94 8.93 46.97
N GLY A 17 -20.47 9.00 48.20
CA GLY A 17 -21.91 8.95 48.50
C GLY A 17 -22.41 7.65 49.15
N PHE A 18 -21.56 6.64 49.36
CA PHE A 18 -21.93 5.44 50.11
C PHE A 18 -21.89 5.69 51.63
N THR A 19 -23.03 5.49 52.32
CA THR A 19 -23.08 5.50 53.78
C THR A 19 -22.57 4.16 54.32
N GLN A 20 -21.50 4.20 55.12
CA GLN A 20 -20.93 3.03 55.79
C GLN A 20 -22.02 2.32 56.61
N GLY A 21 -22.24 1.02 56.33
CA GLY A 21 -23.11 0.15 57.13
C GLY A 21 -24.46 -0.24 56.52
N SER A 22 -24.77 0.14 55.28
CA SER A 22 -25.96 -0.38 54.59
C SER A 22 -25.64 -1.72 53.89
N GLN A 23 -26.61 -2.64 53.85
CA GLN A 23 -26.59 -3.85 52.99
C GLN A 23 -26.70 -3.48 51.49
N ALA A 24 -26.04 -2.41 51.05
CA ALA A 24 -26.14 -1.93 49.69
C ALA A 24 -25.33 -2.82 48.76
N GLU A 25 -25.99 -3.29 47.70
CA GLU A 25 -25.38 -4.10 46.64
C GLU A 25 -24.50 -3.22 45.76
N LEU A 26 -23.31 -3.71 45.38
CA LEU A 26 -22.49 -3.04 44.37
C LEU A 26 -23.18 -3.15 43.01
N THR A 27 -23.26 -2.04 42.26
CA THR A 27 -23.72 -2.10 40.88
C THR A 27 -22.72 -2.87 40.02
N SER A 28 -23.18 -3.51 38.95
CA SER A 28 -22.31 -4.32 38.09
C SER A 28 -21.19 -3.51 37.45
N ILE A 29 -21.46 -2.23 37.13
CA ILE A 29 -20.46 -1.28 36.62
C ILE A 29 -19.38 -1.02 37.67
N GLN A 30 -19.76 -0.77 38.93
CA GLN A 30 -18.80 -0.56 40.01
C GLN A 30 -17.93 -1.81 40.22
N VAL A 31 -18.52 -3.01 40.18
CA VAL A 31 -17.75 -4.25 40.34
C VAL A 31 -16.81 -4.51 39.16
N GLU A 32 -17.22 -4.19 37.93
CA GLU A 32 -16.35 -4.31 36.75
C GLU A 32 -15.19 -3.32 36.79
N SER A 33 -15.46 -2.04 37.06
CA SER A 33 -14.41 -1.02 37.21
C SER A 33 -13.43 -1.38 38.33
N ILE A 34 -13.92 -1.94 39.44
CA ILE A 34 -13.11 -2.48 40.52
C ILE A 34 -12.24 -3.63 40.04
N LEU A 35 -12.82 -4.63 39.37
CA LEU A 35 -12.06 -5.79 38.87
C LEU A 35 -11.00 -5.40 37.86
N GLU A 36 -11.27 -4.43 36.99
CA GLU A 36 -10.30 -3.87 36.04
C GLU A 36 -9.16 -3.16 36.78
N LEU A 37 -9.47 -2.30 37.76
CA LEU A 37 -8.47 -1.63 38.60
C LEU A 37 -7.59 -2.65 39.33
N PHE A 38 -8.18 -3.66 39.97
CA PHE A 38 -7.43 -4.67 40.71
C PHE A 38 -6.58 -5.58 39.80
N GLN A 39 -7.01 -5.82 38.55
CA GLN A 39 -6.19 -6.49 37.53
C GLN A 39 -5.01 -5.62 37.09
N GLU A 40 -5.23 -4.31 36.92
CA GLU A 40 -4.19 -3.33 36.61
C GLU A 40 -3.11 -3.27 37.70
N PHE A 41 -3.50 -3.44 38.97
CA PHE A 41 -2.59 -3.48 40.13
C PHE A 41 -2.08 -4.88 40.53
N GLY A 42 -2.35 -5.92 39.74
CA GLY A 42 -1.79 -7.26 39.94
C GLY A 42 -2.39 -8.09 41.08
N ILE A 43 -3.52 -7.66 41.66
CA ILE A 43 -4.23 -8.39 42.72
C ILE A 43 -5.13 -9.43 42.07
N THR A 44 -4.63 -10.68 42.03
CA THR A 44 -5.29 -11.79 41.31
C THR A 44 -5.97 -12.79 42.24
N GLU A 45 -5.65 -12.77 43.54
CA GLU A 45 -6.26 -13.69 44.51
C GLU A 45 -7.61 -13.19 45.03
N LYS A 46 -8.65 -13.99 44.82
CA LYS A 46 -10.04 -13.68 45.21
C LYS A 46 -10.20 -13.33 46.69
N ILE A 47 -9.44 -13.97 47.58
CA ILE A 47 -9.51 -13.73 49.03
C ILE A 47 -8.97 -12.34 49.37
N GLU A 48 -7.91 -11.92 48.69
CA GLU A 48 -7.26 -10.62 48.88
C GLU A 48 -8.11 -9.47 48.33
N LEU A 49 -8.74 -9.68 47.16
CA LEU A 49 -9.74 -8.78 46.59
C LEU A 49 -10.91 -8.52 47.55
N ILE A 50 -11.51 -9.58 48.10
CA ILE A 50 -12.65 -9.47 49.03
C ILE A 50 -12.23 -8.76 50.33
N ARG A 51 -10.99 -8.97 50.80
CA ARG A 51 -10.47 -8.31 52.00
C ARG A 51 -10.34 -6.80 51.81
N HIS A 52 -9.77 -6.37 50.68
CA HIS A 52 -9.65 -4.94 50.34
C HIS A 52 -11.02 -4.29 50.13
N LEU A 53 -11.93 -4.94 49.40
CA LEU A 53 -13.28 -4.40 49.18
C LEU A 53 -14.07 -4.25 50.48
N LYS A 54 -13.98 -5.21 51.40
CA LYS A 54 -14.59 -5.08 52.73
C LYS A 54 -14.01 -3.91 53.51
N ALA A 55 -12.70 -3.68 53.44
CA ALA A 55 -12.02 -2.60 54.15
C ALA A 55 -12.44 -1.21 53.63
N ILE A 56 -12.64 -1.08 52.32
CA ILE A 56 -13.01 0.18 51.67
C ILE A 56 -14.52 0.47 51.80
N THR A 57 -15.37 -0.52 51.52
CA THR A 57 -16.82 -0.32 51.41
C THR A 57 -17.60 -0.61 52.69
N GLY A 58 -17.01 -1.35 53.64
CA GLY A 58 -17.69 -1.88 54.82
C GLY A 58 -18.68 -3.03 54.53
N ILE A 59 -18.84 -3.45 53.26
CA ILE A 59 -19.76 -4.52 52.86
C ILE A 59 -19.28 -5.86 53.44
N SER A 60 -20.24 -6.68 53.91
CA SER A 60 -19.92 -7.97 54.51
C SER A 60 -19.22 -8.91 53.51
N GLN A 61 -18.28 -9.70 54.03
CA GLN A 61 -17.53 -10.69 53.26
C GLN A 61 -18.43 -11.71 52.55
N THR A 62 -19.59 -12.03 53.14
CA THR A 62 -20.56 -12.97 52.58
C THR A 62 -21.23 -12.39 51.33
N VAL A 63 -21.71 -11.15 51.41
CA VAL A 63 -22.35 -10.45 50.27
C VAL A 63 -21.37 -10.27 49.11
N LEU A 64 -20.13 -9.85 49.40
CA LEU A 64 -19.07 -9.71 48.37
C LEU A 64 -18.73 -11.06 47.71
N ARG A 65 -18.73 -12.16 48.48
CA ARG A 65 -18.49 -13.50 47.93
C ARG A 65 -19.59 -13.90 46.96
N ASP A 66 -20.86 -13.70 47.33
CA ASP A 66 -21.99 -14.09 46.51
C ASP A 66 -22.03 -13.29 45.20
N GLN A 67 -21.79 -11.98 45.27
CA GLN A 67 -21.74 -11.12 44.08
C GLN A 67 -20.57 -11.46 43.14
N LEU A 68 -19.37 -11.69 43.67
CA LEU A 68 -18.22 -12.10 42.85
C LEU A 68 -18.35 -13.53 42.30
N ILE A 69 -19.13 -14.41 42.94
CA ILE A 69 -19.45 -15.74 42.42
C ILE A 69 -20.39 -15.65 41.22
N VAL A 70 -21.41 -14.79 41.27
CA VAL A 70 -22.34 -14.54 40.15
C VAL A 70 -21.57 -14.08 38.90
N ILE A 71 -20.57 -13.21 39.07
CA ILE A 71 -19.75 -12.69 37.96
C ILE A 71 -18.77 -13.75 37.42
N LYS A 72 -18.21 -14.62 38.27
CA LYS A 72 -17.35 -15.71 37.77
C LYS A 72 -18.15 -16.70 36.92
N ARG A 73 -19.44 -16.88 37.22
CA ARG A 73 -20.36 -17.71 36.42
C ARG A 73 -20.77 -17.04 35.10
N SER A 74 -20.78 -15.70 34.99
CA SER A 74 -21.09 -15.02 33.72
C SER A 74 -19.93 -15.04 32.71
N ARG A 75 -18.68 -15.18 33.17
CA ARG A 75 -17.49 -15.26 32.29
C ARG A 75 -17.27 -16.62 31.63
N SER A 76 -18.02 -17.66 31.99
CA SER A 76 -17.84 -19.00 31.42
C SER A 76 -19.16 -19.77 31.39
N THR A 77 -19.61 -20.12 30.18
CA THR A 77 -20.75 -20.98 29.84
C THR A 77 -22.14 -20.32 29.93
N PHE A 78 -22.79 -20.16 28.78
CA PHE A 78 -24.25 -19.99 28.69
C PHE A 78 -24.90 -21.26 29.25
N GLN A 79 -25.69 -21.15 30.32
CA GLN A 79 -26.57 -22.23 30.78
C GLN A 79 -28.02 -21.87 30.49
N VAL A 80 -28.68 -22.76 29.74
CA VAL A 80 -30.14 -22.83 29.60
C VAL A 80 -30.72 -23.34 30.91
N LEU A 81 -31.53 -22.53 31.60
CA LEU A 81 -32.40 -23.01 32.67
C LEU A 81 -33.74 -23.43 32.05
N GLN A 82 -34.03 -24.74 32.09
CA GLN A 82 -35.38 -25.24 31.88
C GLN A 82 -36.29 -24.70 32.99
N ALA A 83 -37.26 -23.86 32.63
CA ALA A 83 -38.36 -23.51 33.52
C ALA A 83 -39.40 -24.64 33.52
N GLY A 84 -39.77 -25.11 34.71
CA GLY A 84 -40.87 -26.05 34.94
C GLY A 84 -42.25 -25.47 34.54
N PRO A 85 -43.32 -26.27 34.62
CA PRO A 85 -44.52 -26.05 33.83
C PRO A 85 -45.50 -25.12 34.55
N VAL A 86 -45.66 -23.86 34.13
CA VAL A 86 -46.87 -23.07 34.42
C VAL A 86 -47.16 -22.06 33.30
N SER A 87 -48.37 -22.19 32.74
CA SER A 87 -49.20 -21.25 31.97
C SER A 87 -48.62 -20.50 30.77
N SER A 88 -49.31 -20.68 29.65
CA SER A 88 -49.36 -19.88 28.43
C SER A 88 -49.10 -18.37 28.62
N GLN A 89 -47.86 -17.93 28.38
CA GLN A 89 -47.49 -16.60 27.89
C GLN A 89 -45.96 -16.56 27.70
N ARG A 90 -45.47 -16.76 26.48
CA ARG A 90 -44.04 -16.60 26.15
C ARG A 90 -43.72 -15.11 25.96
N THR A 91 -43.32 -14.44 27.01
CA THR A 91 -42.66 -13.12 26.92
C THR A 91 -41.23 -13.36 26.48
N VAL A 92 -40.93 -13.09 25.20
CA VAL A 92 -39.56 -13.16 24.70
C VAL A 92 -38.84 -11.86 25.05
N VAL A 93 -37.79 -11.98 25.87
CA VAL A 93 -36.95 -10.89 26.36
C VAL A 93 -35.75 -10.73 25.41
N ALA A 94 -35.51 -9.52 24.91
CA ALA A 94 -34.34 -9.23 24.07
C ALA A 94 -33.05 -9.38 24.91
N LEU A 95 -32.12 -10.23 24.46
CA LEU A 95 -30.83 -10.45 25.13
C LEU A 95 -29.85 -9.34 24.72
N TYR A 96 -29.34 -8.59 25.69
CA TYR A 96 -28.22 -7.67 25.53
C TYR A 96 -26.89 -8.41 25.74
N PRO A 97 -25.84 -8.17 24.94
CA PRO A 97 -24.56 -8.86 25.11
C PRO A 97 -23.76 -8.44 26.37
N ASN A 98 -24.09 -7.33 27.05
CA ASN A 98 -23.31 -6.82 28.20
C ASN A 98 -24.16 -6.35 29.41
N ALA A 99 -25.42 -6.79 29.58
CA ALA A 99 -26.22 -6.42 30.75
C ALA A 99 -26.38 -7.60 31.72
N PRO A 100 -26.27 -7.38 33.05
CA PRO A 100 -26.58 -8.40 34.05
C PRO A 100 -28.05 -8.84 33.91
N VAL A 101 -28.27 -10.15 34.02
CA VAL A 101 -29.57 -10.84 33.87
C VAL A 101 -30.69 -10.24 34.73
N ASN A 102 -30.36 -9.52 35.80
CA ASN A 102 -31.34 -8.94 36.73
C ASN A 102 -31.85 -7.54 36.37
N THR A 103 -31.35 -6.92 35.30
CA THR A 103 -31.90 -5.62 34.80
C THR A 103 -32.92 -5.81 33.67
N LEU A 104 -33.24 -7.06 33.33
CA LEU A 104 -34.03 -7.46 32.16
C LEU A 104 -35.56 -7.38 32.37
N ALA A 105 -36.03 -6.82 33.48
CA ALA A 105 -37.43 -6.95 33.89
C ALA A 105 -38.39 -5.92 33.31
N GLN A 106 -37.95 -4.76 32.79
CA GLN A 106 -38.90 -3.70 32.40
C GLN A 106 -38.38 -2.82 31.25
N MET A 107 -38.64 -3.22 30.00
CA MET A 107 -38.81 -2.25 28.92
C MET A 107 -40.29 -1.97 28.73
N PRO A 108 -40.78 -0.72 28.84
CA PRO A 108 -42.13 -0.38 28.46
C PRO A 108 -42.27 -0.47 26.93
N GLY A 109 -43.19 -1.30 26.42
CA GLY A 109 -43.91 -0.95 25.18
C GLY A 109 -43.98 -1.95 24.02
N THR A 110 -43.23 -3.06 23.97
CA THR A 110 -43.38 -3.99 22.83
C THR A 110 -43.12 -5.45 23.21
N GLN A 111 -44.20 -6.20 23.50
CA GLN A 111 -44.15 -7.67 23.52
C GLN A 111 -43.92 -8.20 22.11
N LEU A 112 -43.12 -9.26 21.98
CA LEU A 112 -42.95 -9.98 20.72
C LEU A 112 -44.29 -10.58 20.29
N PRO A 113 -44.73 -10.36 19.03
CA PRO A 113 -45.96 -10.98 18.53
C PRO A 113 -45.91 -12.51 18.60
N SER A 114 -47.04 -13.13 18.92
CA SER A 114 -47.16 -14.60 18.97
C SER A 114 -46.65 -15.26 17.68
N GLY A 115 -45.81 -16.30 17.82
CA GLY A 115 -45.21 -17.04 16.71
C GLY A 115 -43.91 -16.46 16.15
N ILE A 116 -43.42 -15.32 16.67
CA ILE A 116 -42.15 -14.71 16.25
C ILE A 116 -41.01 -15.16 17.17
N LYS A 117 -39.94 -15.71 16.57
CA LYS A 117 -38.70 -16.07 17.28
C LYS A 117 -37.86 -14.83 17.61
N PRO A 118 -37.02 -14.86 18.67
CA PRO A 118 -36.27 -13.69 19.11
C PRO A 118 -35.50 -13.02 17.97
N ILE A 119 -35.73 -11.72 17.81
CA ILE A 119 -35.14 -10.89 16.75
C ILE A 119 -35.21 -9.43 17.16
N PHE A 120 -34.14 -8.67 16.92
CA PHE A 120 -34.07 -7.25 17.25
C PHE A 120 -33.06 -6.50 16.37
N ILE A 121 -33.10 -5.17 16.44
CA ILE A 121 -32.14 -4.30 15.77
C ILE A 121 -31.00 -4.02 16.74
N ASN A 122 -29.80 -4.46 16.41
CA ASN A 122 -28.62 -4.24 17.26
C ASN A 122 -27.95 -2.90 16.97
N ARG A 123 -27.87 -2.54 15.69
CA ARG A 123 -27.08 -1.39 15.22
C ARG A 123 -27.65 -0.79 13.95
N ILE A 124 -27.49 0.53 13.81
CA ILE A 124 -27.77 1.29 12.59
C ILE A 124 -26.45 1.87 12.09
N ILE A 125 -26.13 1.56 10.83
CA ILE A 125 -24.91 2.00 10.15
C ILE A 125 -25.29 3.02 9.09
N LYS A 126 -24.78 4.25 9.23
CA LYS A 126 -25.02 5.33 8.27
C LYS A 126 -23.78 5.60 7.44
N GLY A 127 -23.95 5.79 6.14
CA GLY A 127 -22.86 6.31 5.31
C GLY A 127 -22.41 7.68 5.80
N LEU A 128 -21.10 7.93 5.80
CA LEU A 128 -20.59 9.31 5.85
C LEU A 128 -21.33 10.18 4.83
N ALA A 129 -21.64 11.43 5.17
CA ALA A 129 -22.48 12.30 4.33
C ALA A 129 -22.02 12.40 2.86
N ALA A 130 -20.72 12.19 2.59
CA ALA A 130 -20.13 12.22 1.25
C ALA A 130 -20.11 10.86 0.50
N SER A 131 -20.47 9.75 1.14
CA SER A 131 -20.20 8.40 0.65
C SER A 131 -21.32 7.77 -0.19
N ASN A 132 -22.51 8.40 -0.29
CA ASN A 132 -23.70 7.85 -0.97
C ASN A 132 -24.05 6.39 -0.56
N ILE A 133 -23.58 5.96 0.62
CA ILE A 133 -23.86 4.62 1.13
C ILE A 133 -25.25 4.65 1.74
N ALA A 134 -26.12 3.78 1.25
CA ALA A 134 -27.43 3.57 1.83
C ALA A 134 -27.30 3.13 3.29
N GLU A 135 -28.12 3.70 4.17
CA GLU A 135 -28.19 3.28 5.57
C GLU A 135 -28.47 1.77 5.66
N GLN A 136 -27.76 1.12 6.59
CA GLN A 136 -27.87 -0.31 6.83
C GLN A 136 -28.26 -0.56 8.28
N ILE A 137 -28.92 -1.67 8.51
CA ILE A 137 -29.43 -2.10 9.81
C ILE A 137 -28.86 -3.49 10.08
N GLU A 138 -28.23 -3.64 11.23
CA GLU A 138 -27.82 -4.94 11.72
C GLU A 138 -28.96 -5.55 12.54
N ILE A 139 -29.44 -6.68 12.06
CA ILE A 139 -30.52 -7.45 12.66
C ILE A 139 -29.90 -8.69 13.28
N VAL A 140 -30.21 -8.91 14.55
CA VAL A 140 -29.71 -10.04 15.34
C VAL A 140 -30.88 -10.93 15.70
N PHE A 141 -30.71 -12.24 15.51
CA PHE A 141 -31.77 -13.22 15.70
C PHE A 141 -31.23 -14.55 16.21
N GLU A 142 -32.09 -15.31 16.87
CA GLU A 142 -31.78 -16.65 17.37
C GLU A 142 -32.10 -17.74 16.33
N ASN A 143 -31.16 -18.66 16.13
CA ASN A 143 -31.29 -19.84 15.29
C ASN A 143 -32.02 -20.97 16.02
N LEU A 144 -32.36 -22.05 15.29
CA LEU A 144 -33.04 -23.23 15.87
C LEU A 144 -32.24 -23.95 16.96
N ASP A 145 -30.91 -23.92 16.87
CA ASP A 145 -29.99 -24.56 17.80
C ASP A 145 -29.69 -23.69 19.03
N GLY A 146 -30.35 -22.52 19.15
CA GLY A 146 -30.13 -21.55 20.22
C GLY A 146 -28.88 -20.68 20.02
N THR A 147 -28.18 -20.82 18.88
CA THR A 147 -27.09 -19.90 18.52
C THR A 147 -27.66 -18.57 18.02
N TRP A 148 -26.88 -17.51 18.12
CA TRP A 148 -27.26 -16.18 17.65
C TRP A 148 -26.53 -15.85 16.35
N SER A 149 -27.29 -15.36 15.38
CA SER A 149 -26.79 -14.87 14.09
C SER A 149 -27.04 -13.37 13.97
N SER A 150 -26.25 -12.72 13.12
CA SER A 150 -26.47 -11.32 12.73
C SER A 150 -26.47 -11.19 11.22
N LEU A 151 -27.25 -10.23 10.72
CA LEU A 151 -27.37 -9.92 9.31
C LEU A 151 -27.41 -8.40 9.12
N LEU A 152 -26.56 -7.89 8.25
CA LEU A 152 -26.57 -6.49 7.84
C LEU A 152 -27.40 -6.32 6.57
N VAL A 153 -28.48 -5.53 6.63
CA VAL A 153 -29.37 -5.27 5.49
C VAL A 153 -29.47 -3.78 5.19
N LYS A 154 -29.61 -3.42 3.91
CA LYS A 154 -29.95 -2.03 3.52
C LYS A 154 -31.34 -1.67 4.05
N ARG A 155 -31.54 -0.42 4.46
CA ARG A 155 -32.84 0.12 4.89
C ARG A 155 -33.94 -0.15 3.85
N SER A 156 -33.63 -0.04 2.56
CA SER A 156 -34.57 -0.33 1.46
C SER A 156 -34.94 -1.81 1.31
N VAL A 157 -34.06 -2.72 1.74
CA VAL A 157 -34.36 -4.16 1.81
C VAL A 157 -35.24 -4.44 3.03
N PHE A 158 -34.89 -3.88 4.19
CA PHE A 158 -35.64 -4.04 5.44
C PHE A 158 -37.12 -3.65 5.33
N ILE A 159 -37.45 -2.56 4.64
CA ILE A 159 -38.83 -2.09 4.48
C ILE A 159 -39.64 -2.88 3.43
N ASP A 160 -38.98 -3.65 2.56
CA ASP A 160 -39.62 -4.46 1.52
C ASP A 160 -39.83 -5.88 2.05
N ALA A 161 -41.07 -6.21 2.43
CA ALA A 161 -41.41 -7.48 3.06
C ALA A 161 -40.95 -8.71 2.28
N LYS A 162 -40.99 -8.66 0.94
CA LYS A 162 -40.59 -9.79 0.10
C LYS A 162 -39.07 -9.93 0.08
N LYS A 163 -38.35 -8.83 -0.12
CA LYS A 163 -36.88 -8.85 -0.11
C LYS A 163 -36.34 -9.22 1.26
N PHE A 164 -36.87 -8.62 2.32
CA PHE A 164 -36.43 -8.89 3.69
C PHE A 164 -36.66 -10.35 4.08
N SER A 165 -37.83 -10.91 3.77
CA SER A 165 -38.13 -12.33 4.02
C SER A 165 -37.12 -13.26 3.34
N ALA A 166 -36.81 -13.02 2.06
CA ALA A 166 -35.83 -13.82 1.34
C ALA A 166 -34.43 -13.70 1.96
N THR A 167 -33.95 -12.48 2.20
CA THR A 167 -32.60 -12.26 2.73
C THR A 167 -32.41 -12.86 4.13
N ILE A 168 -33.39 -12.73 5.02
CA ILE A 168 -33.27 -13.29 6.38
C ILE A 168 -33.46 -14.81 6.41
N ALA A 169 -34.22 -15.38 5.45
CA ALA A 169 -34.32 -16.82 5.28
C ALA A 169 -32.99 -17.44 4.84
N ASP A 170 -32.27 -16.79 3.92
CA ASP A 170 -30.98 -17.28 3.40
C ASP A 170 -29.92 -17.45 4.50
N VAL A 171 -30.00 -16.65 5.56
CA VAL A 171 -29.12 -16.74 6.75
C VAL A 171 -29.70 -17.55 7.90
N GLY A 172 -30.83 -18.24 7.68
CA GLY A 172 -31.35 -19.26 8.57
C GLY A 172 -32.40 -18.80 9.59
N TYR A 173 -32.98 -17.60 9.49
CA TYR A 173 -34.06 -17.18 10.38
C TYR A 173 -35.35 -17.96 10.08
N GLN A 174 -35.80 -18.74 11.06
CA GLN A 174 -36.97 -19.63 10.94
C GLN A 174 -38.26 -19.02 11.51
N GLY A 175 -38.25 -17.75 11.94
CA GLY A 175 -39.43 -17.08 12.51
C GLY A 175 -40.34 -16.42 11.47
N LEU A 176 -40.16 -16.72 10.18
CA LEU A 176 -40.94 -16.14 9.06
C LEU A 176 -42.35 -16.71 8.91
N TYR A 177 -42.61 -17.86 9.53
CA TYR A 177 -43.89 -18.53 9.57
C TYR A 177 -44.20 -18.95 11.01
N ASP A 178 -45.46 -18.87 11.42
CA ASP A 178 -45.90 -19.37 12.72
C ASP A 178 -46.14 -20.89 12.69
N GLU A 179 -46.54 -21.47 13.83
CA GLU A 179 -46.81 -22.91 13.97
C GLU A 179 -47.96 -23.40 13.07
N GLU A 180 -48.80 -22.50 12.56
CA GLU A 180 -49.88 -22.79 11.61
C GLU A 180 -49.44 -22.61 10.14
N GLY A 181 -48.17 -22.25 9.89
CA GLY A 181 -47.62 -22.01 8.57
C GLY A 181 -48.01 -20.65 7.95
N LYS A 182 -48.58 -19.73 8.73
CA LYS A 182 -48.92 -18.38 8.25
C LYS A 182 -47.72 -17.46 8.35
N SER A 183 -47.52 -16.62 7.32
CA SER A 183 -46.41 -15.68 7.31
C SER A 183 -46.49 -14.67 8.46
N THR A 184 -45.38 -14.47 9.15
CA THR A 184 -45.25 -13.52 10.27
C THR A 184 -44.71 -12.17 9.81
N ILE A 185 -44.24 -12.02 8.57
CA ILE A 185 -43.48 -10.85 8.09
C ILE A 185 -44.24 -9.53 8.27
N ASN A 186 -45.56 -9.56 8.04
CA ASN A 186 -46.44 -8.40 8.16
C ASN A 186 -46.64 -7.94 9.60
N ARG A 187 -46.30 -8.79 10.59
CA ARG A 187 -46.25 -8.45 12.02
C ARG A 187 -44.82 -8.11 12.45
N LEU A 188 -43.83 -8.82 11.88
CA LEU A 188 -42.41 -8.68 12.21
C LEU A 188 -41.85 -7.30 11.83
N ILE A 189 -42.07 -6.81 10.62
CA ILE A 189 -41.52 -5.52 10.18
C ILE A 189 -42.08 -4.37 11.03
N PRO A 190 -43.42 -4.23 11.24
CA PRO A 190 -43.95 -3.20 12.11
C PRO A 190 -43.45 -3.30 13.56
N PHE A 191 -43.23 -4.52 14.07
CA PHE A 191 -42.61 -4.73 15.38
C PHE A 191 -41.19 -4.16 15.41
N LEU A 192 -40.33 -4.47 14.44
CA LEU A 192 -38.95 -3.98 14.38
C LEU A 192 -38.88 -2.46 14.18
N VAL A 193 -39.79 -1.86 13.41
CA VAL A 193 -39.90 -0.40 13.27
C VAL A 193 -40.29 0.25 14.61
N LYS A 194 -41.25 -0.33 15.34
CA LYS A 194 -41.59 0.14 16.69
C LYS A 194 -40.40 -0.02 17.63
N TYR A 195 -39.73 -1.16 17.59
CA TYR A 195 -38.53 -1.43 18.39
C TYR A 195 -37.47 -0.35 18.15
N GLU A 196 -37.19 0.00 16.88
CA GLU A 196 -36.26 1.08 16.54
C GLU A 196 -36.69 2.42 17.16
N HIS A 197 -37.94 2.85 16.95
CA HIS A 197 -38.41 4.14 17.45
C HIS A 197 -38.33 4.25 18.99
N HIS A 198 -38.71 3.20 19.72
CA HIS A 198 -38.66 3.24 21.19
C HIS A 198 -37.22 3.23 21.72
N ASN A 199 -36.30 2.58 21.01
CA ASN A 199 -34.91 2.43 21.46
C ASN A 199 -33.94 3.46 20.85
N ALA A 200 -34.36 4.24 19.86
CA ALA A 200 -33.50 5.17 19.12
C ALA A 200 -32.87 6.28 19.98
N LEU A 201 -33.49 6.61 21.11
CA LEU A 201 -33.07 7.64 22.07
C LEU A 201 -32.46 7.07 23.36
N ILE A 202 -32.56 5.75 23.57
CA ILE A 202 -32.02 5.10 24.76
C ILE A 202 -30.54 4.81 24.50
N GLN A 203 -29.67 5.41 25.31
CA GLN A 203 -28.22 5.25 25.17
C GLN A 203 -27.84 3.77 25.32
N GLY A 204 -27.12 3.23 24.33
CA GLY A 204 -26.69 1.82 24.30
C GLY A 204 -27.75 0.82 23.85
N ALA A 205 -29.01 1.22 23.62
CA ALA A 205 -30.06 0.31 23.20
C ALA A 205 -29.96 -0.08 21.71
N ILE A 206 -29.64 0.89 20.85
CA ILE A 206 -29.29 0.65 19.43
C ILE A 206 -28.00 1.42 19.15
N SER A 207 -26.94 0.69 18.83
CA SER A 207 -25.67 1.32 18.48
C SER A 207 -25.79 2.07 17.16
N LYS A 208 -25.18 3.25 17.07
CA LYS A 208 -25.09 4.02 15.81
C LYS A 208 -23.62 4.09 15.42
N SER A 209 -23.33 3.72 14.18
CA SER A 209 -21.99 3.83 13.60
C SER A 209 -22.04 4.48 12.24
N GLU A 210 -20.91 5.07 11.84
CA GLU A 210 -20.72 5.57 10.49
C GLU A 210 -19.94 4.56 9.64
N THR A 211 -20.09 4.64 8.31
CA THR A 211 -19.36 3.76 7.39
C THR A 211 -18.86 4.46 6.12
N CYS A 212 -17.81 3.88 5.55
CA CYS A 212 -17.27 4.21 4.24
C CYS A 212 -16.93 2.95 3.44
N LEU A 213 -16.73 3.16 2.13
CA LEU A 213 -16.40 2.11 1.17
C LEU A 213 -14.89 1.90 1.00
N THR A 214 -14.04 2.71 1.63
CA THR A 214 -12.57 2.69 1.46
C THR A 214 -11.88 2.98 2.78
N LEU A 215 -10.67 2.49 2.97
CA LEU A 215 -9.79 2.94 4.05
C LEU A 215 -9.15 4.31 3.70
N GLY A 216 -8.39 4.86 4.63
CA GLY A 216 -7.62 6.09 4.46
C GLY A 216 -8.43 7.36 4.68
N TYR A 217 -7.97 8.48 4.09
CA TYR A 217 -8.67 9.76 4.24
C TYR A 217 -9.97 9.81 3.45
N THR A 218 -11.03 10.24 4.13
CA THR A 218 -12.41 10.23 3.62
C THR A 218 -12.78 11.48 2.82
N ASP A 219 -12.03 12.57 2.96
CA ASP A 219 -12.26 13.83 2.29
C ASP A 219 -10.95 14.52 1.88
N THR A 220 -11.07 15.57 1.06
CA THR A 220 -9.93 16.36 0.56
C THR A 220 -9.35 17.30 1.60
N LYS A 221 -10.05 17.56 2.71
CA LYS A 221 -9.54 18.33 3.85
C LYS A 221 -8.76 17.45 4.84
N LEU A 222 -8.67 16.15 4.55
CA LEU A 222 -8.02 15.13 5.37
C LEU A 222 -8.55 15.14 6.80
N SER A 223 -9.85 15.39 6.99
CA SER A 223 -10.42 15.61 8.33
C SER A 223 -10.48 14.35 9.19
N ARG A 224 -10.53 13.18 8.54
CA ARG A 224 -10.61 11.88 9.20
C ARG A 224 -9.95 10.79 8.35
N TYR A 225 -9.16 9.95 9.02
CA TYR A 225 -8.56 8.75 8.48
C TYR A 225 -9.28 7.50 9.00
N ILE A 226 -9.65 6.58 8.10
CA ILE A 226 -10.35 5.34 8.45
C ILE A 226 -9.40 4.15 8.33
N TYR A 227 -9.33 3.34 9.37
CA TYR A 227 -8.58 2.08 9.43
C TYR A 227 -9.43 1.02 10.13
N ASN A 228 -9.12 -0.27 9.97
CA ASN A 228 -9.93 -1.31 10.60
C ASN A 228 -9.78 -1.32 12.14
N GLY A 229 -10.92 -1.32 12.85
CA GLY A 229 -10.95 -1.27 14.32
C GLY A 229 -11.00 0.14 14.91
N ILE A 230 -11.21 1.18 14.10
CA ILE A 230 -11.51 2.53 14.61
C ILE A 230 -12.83 2.52 15.42
N LYS A 231 -12.87 3.21 16.56
CA LYS A 231 -14.05 3.20 17.44
C LYS A 231 -15.22 3.94 16.79
N GLY A 232 -16.41 3.35 16.82
CA GLY A 232 -17.65 3.97 16.36
C GLY A 232 -17.83 4.01 14.84
N PHE A 233 -17.00 3.29 14.09
CA PHE A 233 -17.01 3.33 12.64
C PHE A 233 -16.78 1.94 12.05
N ASP A 234 -17.58 1.59 11.04
CA ASP A 234 -17.55 0.30 10.36
C ASP A 234 -17.07 0.46 8.92
N ILE A 235 -16.30 -0.49 8.43
CA ILE A 235 -15.90 -0.53 7.01
C ILE A 235 -16.77 -1.58 6.32
N VAL A 236 -17.50 -1.16 5.30
CA VAL A 236 -18.28 -2.06 4.45
C VAL A 236 -17.54 -2.23 3.14
N ALA A 237 -17.00 -3.43 2.92
CA ALA A 237 -16.34 -3.76 1.67
C ALA A 237 -17.31 -3.67 0.48
N PRO A 238 -16.94 -3.00 -0.63
CA PRO A 238 -17.79 -2.89 -1.81
C PRO A 238 -18.03 -4.22 -2.55
N GLY A 239 -17.15 -5.20 -2.35
CA GLY A 239 -17.14 -6.49 -3.03
C GLY A 239 -16.47 -7.58 -2.19
N GLU A 240 -16.58 -8.83 -2.66
CA GLU A 240 -16.08 -10.00 -1.96
C GLU A 240 -14.55 -9.98 -1.80
N GLN A 241 -13.81 -9.53 -2.81
CA GLN A 241 -12.34 -9.48 -2.74
C GLN A 241 -11.86 -8.45 -1.70
N GLU A 242 -12.49 -7.27 -1.71
CA GLU A 242 -12.25 -6.24 -0.69
C GLU A 242 -12.58 -6.77 0.71
N GLN A 243 -13.65 -7.57 0.86
CA GLN A 243 -14.06 -8.17 2.14
C GLN A 243 -13.02 -9.18 2.64
N VAL A 244 -12.56 -10.09 1.79
CA VAL A 244 -11.51 -11.07 2.16
C VAL A 244 -10.24 -10.35 2.62
N MET A 245 -9.85 -9.29 1.92
CA MET A 245 -8.66 -8.52 2.30
C MET A 245 -8.89 -7.71 3.59
N LEU A 246 -10.07 -7.16 3.81
CA LEU A 246 -10.44 -6.46 5.05
C LEU A 246 -10.29 -7.38 6.29
N GLU A 247 -10.59 -8.67 6.16
CA GLU A 247 -10.36 -9.66 7.22
C GLU A 247 -8.87 -9.86 7.59
N GLY A 248 -7.96 -9.41 6.73
CA GLY A 248 -6.53 -9.38 6.99
C GLY A 248 -6.09 -8.20 7.84
N TYR A 249 -6.84 -7.09 7.88
CA TYR A 249 -6.54 -5.90 8.69
C TYR A 249 -6.89 -6.13 10.17
N LYS A 250 -6.36 -7.21 10.76
CA LYS A 250 -6.58 -7.57 12.16
C LYS A 250 -5.38 -7.18 13.00
N GLN A 251 -5.67 -6.77 14.22
CA GLN A 251 -4.65 -6.46 15.21
C GLN A 251 -4.35 -7.71 16.04
N HIS A 252 -3.07 -8.01 16.22
CA HIS A 252 -2.58 -9.03 17.11
C HIS A 252 -1.45 -8.43 17.97
N GLY A 253 -1.57 -8.57 19.29
CA GLY A 253 -0.83 -7.77 20.25
C GLY A 253 -1.66 -6.59 20.78
N ARG A 254 -1.11 -5.82 21.71
CA ARG A 254 -1.77 -4.64 22.28
C ARG A 254 -1.19 -3.38 21.66
N PRO A 255 -1.96 -2.27 21.58
CA PRO A 255 -1.44 -0.99 21.09
C PRO A 255 -0.16 -0.52 21.80
N GLN A 256 -0.01 -0.79 23.10
CA GLN A 256 1.20 -0.44 23.86
C GLN A 256 2.47 -1.20 23.40
N ASP A 257 2.30 -2.33 22.72
CA ASP A 257 3.41 -3.12 22.19
C ASP A 257 3.89 -2.60 20.82
N ALA A 258 3.28 -1.54 20.27
CA ALA A 258 3.58 -1.02 18.93
C ALA A 258 5.01 -0.49 18.78
N SER A 259 5.51 0.32 19.73
CA SER A 259 6.90 0.79 19.73
C SER A 259 7.89 -0.37 19.74
N LYS A 260 7.60 -1.41 20.55
CA LYS A 260 8.41 -2.62 20.59
C LYS A 260 8.42 -3.36 19.24
N PHE A 261 7.26 -3.51 18.60
CA PHE A 261 7.17 -4.13 17.28
C PHE A 261 8.02 -3.37 16.25
N VAL A 262 7.88 -2.04 16.20
CA VAL A 262 8.65 -1.19 15.28
C VAL A 262 10.13 -1.31 15.57
N GLN A 263 10.55 -1.22 16.83
CA GLN A 263 11.94 -1.38 17.26
C GLN A 263 12.51 -2.75 16.87
N ASP A 264 11.78 -3.85 17.10
CA ASP A 264 12.23 -5.21 16.79
C ASP A 264 12.42 -5.40 15.27
N ILE A 265 11.55 -4.82 14.44
CA ILE A 265 11.69 -4.84 12.97
C ILE A 265 12.87 -3.99 12.51
N LEU A 266 13.02 -2.76 13.02
CA LEU A 266 14.14 -1.88 12.68
C LEU A 266 15.48 -2.50 13.09
N ALA A 267 15.58 -3.08 14.29
CA ALA A 267 16.77 -3.80 14.73
C ALA A 267 17.05 -5.03 13.86
N LEU A 268 16.02 -5.71 13.36
CA LEU A 268 16.20 -6.82 12.44
C LEU A 268 16.78 -6.36 11.10
N PHE A 269 16.36 -5.20 10.61
CA PHE A 269 16.78 -4.61 9.34
C PHE A 269 17.96 -3.64 9.48
N ALA A 270 18.52 -3.51 10.69
CA ALA A 270 19.72 -2.74 10.95
C ALA A 270 20.82 -3.12 9.95
N ASP A 271 21.51 -2.10 9.43
CA ASP A 271 22.53 -2.18 8.37
C ASP A 271 22.00 -2.48 6.96
N TYR A 272 20.69 -2.66 6.77
CA TYR A 272 20.08 -2.94 5.47
C TYR A 272 19.10 -1.82 5.06
N PRO A 273 19.57 -0.83 4.29
CA PRO A 273 18.75 0.30 3.84
C PRO A 273 17.46 -0.11 3.11
N ILE A 274 17.56 -1.07 2.18
CA ILE A 274 16.44 -1.48 1.31
C ILE A 274 15.26 -2.02 2.12
N PRO A 275 15.38 -3.09 2.93
CA PRO A 275 14.25 -3.61 3.70
C PRO A 275 13.76 -2.62 4.76
N THR A 276 14.63 -1.75 5.29
CA THR A 276 14.22 -0.68 6.20
C THR A 276 13.29 0.31 5.51
N VAL A 277 13.65 0.78 4.31
CA VAL A 277 12.80 1.67 3.52
C VAL A 277 11.52 0.98 3.05
N MET A 278 11.59 -0.30 2.66
CA MET A 278 10.39 -1.08 2.34
C MET A 278 9.41 -1.09 3.52
N PHE A 279 9.90 -1.33 4.74
CA PHE A 279 9.07 -1.27 5.95
C PHE A 279 8.45 0.12 6.16
N LEU A 280 9.24 1.19 6.00
CA LEU A 280 8.76 2.57 6.13
C LEU A 280 7.63 2.93 5.15
N THR A 281 7.52 2.25 4.00
CA THR A 281 6.41 2.51 3.05
C THR A 281 5.02 2.30 3.65
N GLY A 282 4.87 1.38 4.62
CA GLY A 282 3.59 1.16 5.30
C GLY A 282 3.15 2.34 6.16
N PHE A 283 4.09 3.16 6.62
CA PHE A 283 3.82 4.45 7.27
C PHE A 283 3.71 5.57 6.24
N ALA A 284 4.62 5.63 5.27
CA ALA A 284 4.73 6.74 4.31
C ALA A 284 3.44 6.95 3.50
N ALA A 285 2.77 5.87 3.09
CA ALA A 285 1.53 5.93 2.34
C ALA A 285 0.42 6.75 3.05
N LYS A 286 0.46 6.82 4.39
CA LYS A 286 -0.50 7.53 5.23
C LYS A 286 -0.28 9.05 5.28
N ILE A 287 0.95 9.50 5.00
CA ILE A 287 1.32 10.93 5.11
C ILE A 287 1.49 11.63 3.76
N LEU A 288 1.57 10.90 2.64
CA LEU A 288 1.71 11.50 1.30
C LEU A 288 0.73 12.65 1.04
N PRO A 289 -0.59 12.53 1.35
CA PRO A 289 -1.55 13.61 1.10
C PRO A 289 -1.30 14.84 1.98
N ILE A 290 -0.72 14.66 3.18
CA ILE A 290 -0.42 15.75 4.12
C ILE A 290 0.74 16.60 3.58
N ILE A 291 1.85 15.94 3.20
CA ILE A 291 3.05 16.61 2.71
C ILE A 291 2.93 17.03 1.23
N GLY A 292 1.87 16.63 0.55
CA GLY A 292 1.62 16.94 -0.86
C GLY A 292 2.56 16.20 -1.82
N CYS A 293 2.97 14.98 -1.46
CA CYS A 293 3.73 14.10 -2.33
C CYS A 293 2.77 13.21 -3.14
N ASP A 294 3.02 13.07 -4.43
CA ASP A 294 2.27 12.16 -5.31
C ASP A 294 2.44 10.70 -4.88
N SER A 295 1.46 9.87 -5.22
CA SER A 295 1.58 8.41 -5.17
C SER A 295 2.67 7.88 -6.10
N PHE A 296 3.36 6.82 -5.67
CA PHE A 296 4.45 6.20 -6.43
C PHE A 296 4.54 4.69 -6.20
N MET A 297 5.38 4.02 -7.00
CA MET A 297 5.68 2.60 -6.84
C MET A 297 7.13 2.42 -6.44
N LEU A 298 7.37 1.69 -5.35
CA LEU A 298 8.66 1.15 -4.99
C LEU A 298 8.74 -0.30 -5.48
N GLU A 299 9.69 -0.59 -6.36
CA GLU A 299 9.95 -1.93 -6.87
C GLU A 299 11.33 -2.40 -6.44
N VAL A 300 11.38 -3.61 -5.88
CA VAL A 300 12.64 -4.31 -5.62
C VAL A 300 12.76 -5.46 -6.61
N ALA A 301 13.72 -5.36 -7.53
CA ALA A 301 13.95 -6.30 -8.62
C ALA A 301 15.29 -7.01 -8.45
N ASN A 302 15.27 -8.24 -7.92
CA ASN A 302 16.49 -9.02 -7.70
C ASN A 302 16.18 -10.52 -7.76
N SER A 303 17.21 -11.34 -7.76
CA SER A 303 17.11 -12.80 -7.68
C SER A 303 16.21 -13.29 -6.53
N THR A 304 15.62 -14.46 -6.73
CA THR A 304 14.72 -15.09 -5.76
C THR A 304 15.47 -15.52 -4.49
N GLY A 305 14.81 -15.39 -3.33
CA GLY A 305 15.38 -15.77 -2.03
C GLY A 305 16.23 -14.70 -1.35
N THR A 306 16.38 -13.51 -1.92
CA THR A 306 17.16 -12.39 -1.34
C THR A 306 16.42 -11.56 -0.29
N GLY A 307 15.17 -11.91 0.01
CA GLY A 307 14.35 -11.28 1.06
C GLY A 307 13.42 -10.15 0.61
N LYS A 308 13.09 -10.08 -0.68
CA LYS A 308 12.08 -9.13 -1.21
C LYS A 308 10.72 -9.26 -0.50
N SER A 309 10.16 -10.47 -0.46
CA SER A 309 8.88 -10.74 0.22
C SER A 309 8.93 -10.43 1.72
N LEU A 310 10.11 -10.55 2.36
CA LEU A 310 10.25 -10.23 3.77
C LEU A 310 10.05 -8.74 4.04
N GLY A 311 10.64 -7.85 3.23
CA GLY A 311 10.40 -6.40 3.33
C GLY A 311 8.95 -6.03 3.06
N GLN A 312 8.31 -6.67 2.07
CA GLN A 312 6.88 -6.51 1.77
C GLN A 312 5.99 -6.93 2.95
N TYR A 313 6.26 -8.09 3.54
CA TYR A 313 5.47 -8.57 4.67
C TYR A 313 5.64 -7.67 5.88
N ALA A 314 6.85 -7.17 6.15
CA ALA A 314 7.07 -6.22 7.24
C ALA A 314 6.24 -4.93 7.05
N ALA A 315 6.18 -4.40 5.81
CA ALA A 315 5.36 -3.23 5.50
C ALA A 315 3.86 -3.49 5.74
N LEU A 316 3.34 -4.65 5.32
CA LEU A 316 1.94 -5.04 5.55
C LEU A 316 1.62 -5.28 7.03
N ALA A 317 2.59 -5.80 7.79
CA ALA A 317 2.45 -6.10 9.21
C ALA A 317 2.17 -4.85 10.07
N ILE A 318 2.40 -3.65 9.55
CA ILE A 318 2.02 -2.39 10.19
C ILE A 318 0.50 -2.30 10.37
N ASP A 319 -0.28 -2.73 9.37
CA ASP A 319 -1.73 -2.54 9.32
C ASP A 319 -2.55 -3.83 9.49
N GLY A 320 -1.94 -5.02 9.35
CA GLY A 320 -2.62 -6.27 9.64
C GLY A 320 -1.79 -7.53 9.43
N ASP A 321 -2.44 -8.67 9.26
CA ASP A 321 -1.80 -9.96 8.98
C ASP A 321 -1.20 -9.98 7.57
N PRO A 322 0.14 -9.93 7.43
CA PRO A 322 0.78 -9.84 6.13
C PRO A 322 0.49 -11.03 5.22
N LYS A 323 0.15 -12.21 5.77
CA LYS A 323 -0.17 -13.40 4.97
C LYS A 323 -1.52 -13.27 4.27
N LYS A 324 -2.45 -12.51 4.86
CA LYS A 324 -3.77 -12.24 4.29
C LYS A 324 -3.80 -10.99 3.42
N LEU A 325 -2.91 -10.04 3.72
CA LEU A 325 -2.85 -8.76 3.02
C LEU A 325 -1.97 -8.75 1.77
N LYS A 326 -1.28 -9.86 1.48
CA LYS A 326 -0.47 -9.96 0.27
C LYS A 326 -1.35 -10.24 -0.95
N LEU A 327 -1.04 -9.56 -2.04
CA LEU A 327 -1.64 -9.80 -3.34
C LEU A 327 -0.58 -10.23 -4.33
N GLN A 328 -0.98 -11.08 -5.27
CA GLN A 328 -0.16 -11.39 -6.43
C GLN A 328 -0.52 -10.45 -7.58
N TRP A 329 0.43 -10.25 -8.47
CA TRP A 329 0.15 -9.67 -9.79
C TRP A 329 -0.99 -10.43 -10.49
N SER A 330 -1.97 -9.69 -11.02
CA SER A 330 -3.11 -10.25 -11.75
C SER A 330 -2.98 -9.96 -13.24
N SER A 331 -3.43 -10.89 -14.08
CA SER A 331 -3.55 -10.71 -15.53
C SER A 331 -4.64 -9.71 -15.95
N SER A 332 -5.32 -9.07 -14.99
CA SER A 332 -6.35 -8.08 -15.27
C SER A 332 -6.27 -6.89 -14.31
N TYR A 333 -6.07 -5.70 -14.88
CA TYR A 333 -6.16 -4.43 -14.16
C TYR A 333 -7.51 -4.27 -13.44
N ALA A 334 -8.59 -4.85 -13.97
CA ALA A 334 -9.93 -4.78 -13.37
C ALA A 334 -10.03 -5.49 -12.01
N ASN A 335 -9.09 -6.39 -11.69
CA ASN A 335 -8.99 -7.04 -10.38
C ASN A 335 -8.12 -6.23 -9.39
N ILE A 336 -7.14 -5.48 -9.90
CA ILE A 336 -6.21 -4.69 -9.08
C ILE A 336 -6.85 -3.37 -8.65
N GLU A 337 -7.50 -2.67 -9.57
CA GLU A 337 -8.07 -1.34 -9.33
C GLU A 337 -9.07 -1.26 -8.16
N PRO A 338 -10.05 -2.18 -8.00
CA PRO A 338 -10.96 -2.15 -6.86
C PRO A 338 -10.23 -2.22 -5.51
N LEU A 339 -9.24 -3.11 -5.41
CA LEU A 339 -8.46 -3.32 -4.20
C LEU A 339 -7.57 -2.11 -3.90
N ALA A 340 -6.88 -1.58 -4.92
CA ALA A 340 -6.07 -0.38 -4.79
C ALA A 340 -6.90 0.84 -4.34
N ALA A 341 -8.13 0.98 -4.81
CA ALA A 341 -9.04 2.04 -4.37
C ALA A 341 -9.57 1.81 -2.94
N PHE A 342 -9.80 0.55 -2.58
CA PHE A 342 -10.25 0.18 -1.24
C PHE A 342 -9.18 0.46 -0.19
N PHE A 343 -7.91 0.19 -0.51
CA PHE A 343 -6.73 0.44 0.34
C PHE A 343 -6.07 1.80 0.11
N LYS A 344 -6.89 2.83 -0.10
CA LYS A 344 -6.41 4.20 -0.25
C LYS A 344 -5.59 4.62 0.99
N ASN A 345 -4.48 5.32 0.76
CA ASN A 345 -3.52 5.80 1.75
C ASN A 345 -2.89 4.70 2.62
N HIS A 346 -2.88 3.46 2.12
CA HIS A 346 -2.13 2.33 2.69
C HIS A 346 -1.10 1.84 1.66
N VAL A 347 -0.10 1.07 2.13
CA VAL A 347 0.80 0.38 1.22
C VAL A 347 0.03 -0.76 0.53
N PHE A 348 0.19 -0.84 -0.78
CA PHE A 348 -0.44 -1.85 -1.61
C PHE A 348 0.64 -2.77 -2.18
N VAL A 349 0.73 -4.00 -1.65
CA VAL A 349 1.78 -4.95 -2.05
C VAL A 349 1.35 -5.77 -3.26
N LEU A 350 2.22 -5.84 -4.28
CA LEU A 350 2.10 -6.77 -5.41
C LEU A 350 3.33 -7.68 -5.42
N GLU A 351 3.15 -8.92 -4.96
CA GLU A 351 4.18 -9.96 -4.92
C GLU A 351 4.31 -10.65 -6.29
N ASP A 352 5.54 -11.09 -6.59
CA ASP A 352 6.04 -11.87 -7.74
C ASP A 352 4.98 -12.37 -8.76
N GLY A 353 5.26 -12.16 -10.04
CA GLY A 353 4.38 -12.59 -11.15
C GLY A 353 4.39 -11.65 -12.35
N GLN A 354 5.00 -10.46 -12.18
CA GLN A 354 5.09 -9.44 -13.20
C GLN A 354 5.72 -9.94 -14.52
N ASN A 355 6.78 -10.76 -14.45
CA ASN A 355 7.47 -11.27 -15.63
C ASN A 355 6.59 -12.15 -16.54
N GLN A 356 5.46 -12.64 -16.02
CA GLN A 356 4.48 -13.45 -16.76
C GLN A 356 3.33 -12.61 -17.32
N LEU A 357 3.31 -11.29 -17.04
CA LEU A 357 2.26 -10.39 -17.48
C LEU A 357 2.61 -9.69 -18.80
N GLU A 358 1.57 -9.40 -19.57
CA GLU A 358 1.66 -8.48 -20.70
C GLU A 358 2.13 -7.09 -20.23
N LYS A 359 3.08 -6.49 -20.96
CA LYS A 359 3.62 -5.15 -20.67
C LYS A 359 2.53 -4.09 -20.53
N SER A 360 1.43 -4.24 -21.28
CA SER A 360 0.27 -3.35 -21.24
C SER A 360 -0.43 -3.36 -19.88
N ILE A 361 -0.49 -4.50 -19.17
CA ILE A 361 -1.10 -4.59 -17.84
C ILE A 361 -0.26 -3.83 -16.82
N ILE A 362 1.06 -4.05 -16.86
CA ILE A 362 2.01 -3.36 -15.97
C ILE A 362 1.94 -1.85 -16.23
N SER A 363 1.99 -1.44 -17.50
CA SER A 363 1.82 -0.04 -17.90
C SER A 363 0.48 0.54 -17.43
N ASP A 364 -0.62 -0.20 -17.51
CA ASP A 364 -1.95 0.25 -17.09
C ASP A 364 -2.05 0.40 -15.57
N VAL A 365 -1.52 -0.55 -14.80
CA VAL A 365 -1.48 -0.46 -13.33
C VAL A 365 -0.71 0.78 -12.92
N ILE A 366 0.50 0.93 -13.45
CA ILE A 366 1.39 2.04 -13.13
C ILE A 366 0.76 3.37 -13.55
N TYR A 367 0.27 3.49 -14.79
CA TYR A 367 -0.32 4.73 -15.30
C TYR A 367 -1.59 5.15 -14.56
N ASN A 368 -2.54 4.24 -14.33
CA ASN A 368 -3.81 4.61 -13.71
C ASN A 368 -3.67 4.86 -12.20
N TYR A 369 -2.83 4.08 -11.50
CA TYR A 369 -2.56 4.31 -10.09
C TYR A 369 -1.93 5.70 -9.87
N PHE A 370 -1.02 6.11 -10.76
CA PHE A 370 -0.32 7.39 -10.65
C PHE A 370 -1.12 8.62 -11.06
N ASN A 371 -2.13 8.47 -11.91
CA ASN A 371 -3.06 9.57 -12.19
C ASN A 371 -4.08 9.77 -11.06
N GLU A 372 -3.98 8.97 -9.99
CA GLU A 372 -4.88 8.91 -8.84
C GLU A 372 -6.36 8.77 -9.21
N GLN A 373 -6.63 8.25 -10.41
CA GLN A 373 -7.94 8.15 -11.02
C GLN A 373 -8.12 6.77 -11.65
N GLY A 374 -9.12 6.05 -11.17
CA GLY A 374 -9.58 4.83 -11.82
C GLY A 374 -10.23 5.09 -13.18
N LYS A 375 -10.41 4.05 -13.99
CA LYS A 375 -11.14 4.14 -15.25
C LYS A 375 -12.62 4.43 -14.95
N GLY A 376 -13.10 5.58 -15.41
CA GLY A 376 -14.53 5.94 -15.30
C GLY A 376 -15.39 4.87 -15.98
N LYS A 377 -16.37 4.32 -15.25
CA LYS A 377 -17.34 3.36 -15.81
C LYS A 377 -18.73 3.96 -15.75
N SER A 378 -19.47 3.89 -16.86
CA SER A 378 -20.90 4.22 -16.86
C SER A 378 -21.71 3.09 -16.23
N TYR A 379 -22.75 3.41 -15.47
CA TYR A 379 -23.79 2.46 -15.11
C TYR A 379 -24.58 2.07 -16.37
N ASN A 380 -25.15 0.85 -16.39
CA ASN A 380 -26.09 0.41 -17.44
C ASN A 380 -27.36 1.29 -17.53
N THR A 381 -27.55 2.19 -16.57
CA THR A 381 -28.63 3.19 -16.50
C THR A 381 -28.25 4.56 -17.09
N GLY A 382 -27.05 4.71 -17.69
CA GLY A 382 -26.63 5.94 -18.36
C GLY A 382 -26.01 7.02 -17.45
N SER A 383 -25.90 6.78 -16.14
CA SER A 383 -25.17 7.66 -15.20
C SER A 383 -23.69 7.24 -15.10
N THR A 384 -22.77 8.17 -14.86
CA THR A 384 -21.34 7.85 -14.69
C THR A 384 -21.06 7.43 -13.25
N ARG A 385 -20.35 6.30 -13.01
CA ARG A 385 -19.84 5.96 -11.67
C ARG A 385 -18.83 7.02 -11.24
N LYS A 386 -18.83 7.37 -9.95
CA LYS A 386 -17.77 8.19 -9.34
C LYS A 386 -16.43 7.49 -9.59
N THR A 387 -15.47 8.22 -10.15
CA THR A 387 -14.11 7.71 -10.39
C THR A 387 -13.48 7.30 -9.07
N ARG A 388 -12.89 6.10 -9.04
CA ARG A 388 -12.14 5.62 -7.87
C ARG A 388 -10.89 6.48 -7.70
N VAL A 389 -10.55 6.82 -6.46
CA VAL A 389 -9.30 7.50 -6.14
C VAL A 389 -8.28 6.43 -5.78
N LEU A 390 -7.17 6.40 -6.51
CA LEU A 390 -6.05 5.48 -6.29
C LEU A 390 -4.93 6.30 -5.66
N GLN A 391 -4.69 6.19 -4.36
CA GLN A 391 -3.66 7.00 -3.70
C GLN A 391 -2.93 6.18 -2.65
N GLY A 392 -1.61 6.23 -2.62
CA GLY A 392 -0.77 5.45 -1.71
C GLY A 392 0.59 5.08 -2.32
N ILE A 393 1.16 3.97 -1.85
CA ILE A 393 2.42 3.43 -2.37
C ILE A 393 2.19 2.00 -2.82
N ILE A 394 2.53 1.69 -4.08
CA ILE A 394 2.64 0.29 -4.52
C ILE A 394 4.02 -0.22 -4.12
N LEU A 395 4.07 -1.34 -3.39
CA LEU A 395 5.32 -2.02 -3.07
C LEU A 395 5.40 -3.35 -3.81
N SER A 396 6.22 -3.39 -4.86
CA SER A 396 6.33 -4.54 -5.77
C SER A 396 7.64 -5.31 -5.61
N SER A 397 7.57 -6.60 -5.86
CA SER A 397 8.74 -7.47 -6.02
C SER A 397 8.76 -8.05 -7.42
N ALA A 398 9.95 -8.13 -8.00
CA ALA A 398 10.15 -8.75 -9.30
C ALA A 398 11.52 -9.45 -9.37
N GLU A 399 11.68 -10.31 -10.39
CA GLU A 399 13.01 -10.81 -10.77
C GLU A 399 13.68 -9.91 -11.82
N SER A 400 12.87 -9.26 -12.67
CA SER A 400 13.32 -8.32 -13.70
C SER A 400 12.66 -6.96 -13.48
N GLN A 401 13.33 -5.88 -13.89
CA GLN A 401 12.86 -4.52 -13.59
C GLN A 401 11.71 -4.11 -14.51
N SER A 402 10.66 -3.50 -13.94
CA SER A 402 9.59 -2.84 -14.70
C SER A 402 10.13 -1.79 -15.66
N VAL A 403 11.12 -1.01 -15.22
CA VAL A 403 11.73 0.06 -16.03
C VAL A 403 12.38 -0.46 -17.31
N ASP A 404 12.92 -1.69 -17.30
CA ASP A 404 13.55 -2.30 -18.46
C ASP A 404 12.51 -2.81 -19.47
N LEU A 405 11.31 -3.14 -18.99
CA LEU A 405 10.19 -3.58 -19.83
C LEU A 405 9.46 -2.41 -20.49
N LEU A 406 9.45 -1.23 -19.84
CA LEU A 406 8.67 -0.05 -20.19
C LEU A 406 9.54 1.08 -20.76
N ASN A 407 9.52 1.26 -22.08
CA ASN A 407 10.31 2.29 -22.77
C ASN A 407 9.64 3.68 -22.78
N ARG A 408 8.92 4.05 -21.70
CA ARG A 408 8.08 5.27 -21.60
C ARG A 408 8.43 6.15 -20.39
N ASP A 409 9.06 7.30 -20.66
CA ASP A 409 9.56 8.22 -19.62
C ASP A 409 8.51 8.76 -18.64
N GLY A 410 7.29 9.03 -19.10
CA GLY A 410 6.23 9.56 -18.23
C GLY A 410 5.80 8.59 -17.12
N ILE A 411 5.98 7.29 -17.36
CA ILE A 411 5.59 6.20 -16.46
C ILE A 411 6.74 5.88 -15.49
N THR A 412 7.98 5.83 -15.99
CA THR A 412 9.16 5.47 -15.21
C THR A 412 9.57 6.52 -14.17
N ARG A 413 9.17 7.79 -14.32
CA ARG A 413 9.43 8.87 -13.33
C ARG A 413 8.75 8.67 -11.97
N ARG A 414 7.79 7.76 -11.87
CA ARG A 414 7.04 7.46 -10.63
C ARG A 414 7.31 6.03 -10.12
N LEU A 415 8.25 5.35 -10.77
CA LEU A 415 8.67 4.00 -10.48
C LEU A 415 10.09 4.06 -9.90
N MET A 416 10.18 3.96 -8.58
CA MET A 416 11.43 3.86 -7.85
C MET A 416 11.86 2.40 -7.83
N THR A 417 12.79 2.03 -8.71
CA THR A 417 13.30 0.65 -8.79
C THR A 417 14.67 0.53 -8.14
N VAL A 418 14.85 -0.48 -7.29
CA VAL A 418 16.13 -0.90 -6.74
C VAL A 418 16.45 -2.32 -7.19
N ASN A 419 17.69 -2.57 -7.62
CA ASN A 419 18.13 -3.85 -8.16
C ASN A 419 19.12 -4.62 -7.30
N GLN A 420 19.32 -4.19 -6.05
CA GLN A 420 20.23 -4.82 -5.09
C GLN A 420 19.48 -5.81 -4.19
N ALA A 421 20.20 -6.80 -3.64
CA ALA A 421 19.64 -7.79 -2.73
C ALA A 421 19.30 -7.14 -1.38
N PRO A 422 18.05 -7.20 -0.88
CA PRO A 422 17.66 -6.54 0.36
C PRO A 422 18.54 -6.85 1.58
N PHE A 423 19.02 -8.09 1.70
CA PHE A 423 19.89 -8.52 2.80
C PHE A 423 21.30 -8.91 2.34
N GLY A 424 21.73 -8.43 1.17
CA GLY A 424 23.02 -8.75 0.55
C GLY A 424 23.13 -10.16 -0.03
N ASN A 425 22.76 -11.20 0.74
CA ASN A 425 22.81 -12.60 0.32
C ASN A 425 21.62 -13.43 0.84
N VAL A 426 21.46 -14.63 0.27
CA VAL A 426 20.33 -15.53 0.53
C VAL A 426 20.41 -16.15 1.94
N GLU A 427 21.60 -16.49 2.46
CA GLU A 427 21.73 -17.04 3.81
C GLU A 427 21.23 -16.06 4.87
N THR A 428 21.64 -14.80 4.74
CA THR A 428 21.23 -13.71 5.64
C THR A 428 19.73 -13.48 5.54
N ALA A 429 19.18 -13.39 4.32
CA ALA A 429 17.74 -13.25 4.12
C ALA A 429 16.93 -14.37 4.80
N LYS A 430 17.38 -15.63 4.70
CA LYS A 430 16.76 -16.77 5.39
C LYS A 430 16.82 -16.65 6.91
N ALA A 431 17.97 -16.24 7.46
CA ALA A 431 18.12 -16.06 8.90
C ALA A 431 17.20 -14.94 9.42
N LYS A 432 17.15 -13.80 8.71
CA LYS A 432 16.28 -12.67 9.02
C LYS A 432 14.81 -13.05 8.91
N GLY A 433 14.42 -13.85 7.90
CA GLY A 433 13.06 -14.37 7.77
C GLY A 433 12.60 -15.20 8.97
N LYS A 434 13.46 -16.11 9.48
CA LYS A 434 13.15 -16.89 10.68
C LYS A 434 12.97 -16.02 11.93
N ALA A 435 13.74 -14.94 12.05
CA ALA A 435 13.59 -14.01 13.16
C ALA A 435 12.30 -13.18 13.04
N TYR A 436 12.01 -12.70 11.83
CA TYR A 436 10.77 -11.98 11.52
C TYR A 436 9.51 -12.79 11.85
N GLU A 437 9.46 -14.07 11.49
CA GLU A 437 8.32 -14.93 11.79
C GLU A 437 8.00 -14.99 13.30
N LYS A 438 9.02 -14.92 14.16
CA LYS A 438 8.84 -14.89 15.62
C LYS A 438 8.24 -13.58 16.10
N ILE A 439 8.58 -12.47 15.45
CA ILE A 439 8.05 -11.13 15.76
C ILE A 439 6.60 -11.06 15.30
N VAL A 440 6.33 -11.35 14.03
CA VAL A 440 4.99 -11.13 13.43
C VAL A 440 3.91 -12.07 13.96
N LYS A 441 4.32 -13.23 14.47
CA LYS A 441 3.42 -14.15 15.20
C LYS A 441 2.89 -13.53 16.49
N LYS A 442 3.61 -12.60 17.11
CA LYS A 442 3.21 -11.90 18.33
C LYS A 442 2.55 -10.56 18.04
N TYR A 443 3.02 -9.86 17.02
CA TYR A 443 2.66 -8.48 16.74
C TYR A 443 2.38 -8.25 15.27
N HIS A 444 1.18 -7.79 14.94
CA HIS A 444 0.85 -7.22 13.62
C HIS A 444 -0.43 -6.37 13.69
N GLY A 445 -0.56 -5.40 12.79
CA GLY A 445 -1.71 -4.50 12.72
C GLY A 445 -1.82 -3.47 13.86
N ILE A 446 -0.84 -3.42 14.76
CA ILE A 446 -0.87 -2.52 15.93
C ILE A 446 -0.16 -1.19 15.70
N ALA A 447 0.79 -1.11 14.76
CA ALA A 447 1.59 0.09 14.55
C ALA A 447 0.88 1.14 13.68
N GLY A 448 0.15 0.73 12.64
CA GLY A 448 -0.58 1.62 11.76
C GLY A 448 -1.57 2.53 12.50
N PRO A 449 -2.46 1.98 13.36
CA PRO A 449 -3.38 2.76 14.19
C PRO A 449 -2.67 3.73 15.14
N VAL A 450 -1.57 3.31 15.79
CA VAL A 450 -0.80 4.18 16.69
C VAL A 450 -0.20 5.36 15.92
N PHE A 451 0.42 5.07 14.77
CA PHE A 451 1.04 6.10 13.93
C PHE A 451 0.02 7.11 13.39
N ILE A 452 -1.14 6.66 12.90
CA ILE A 452 -2.13 7.59 12.37
C ILE A 452 -2.76 8.44 13.48
N ASN A 453 -2.95 7.90 14.69
CA ASN A 453 -3.42 8.70 15.82
C ASN A 453 -2.42 9.81 16.14
N PHE A 454 -1.13 9.49 16.23
CA PHE A 454 -0.07 10.48 16.37
C PHE A 454 -0.12 11.54 15.24
N VAL A 455 -0.28 11.12 13.99
CA VAL A 455 -0.38 12.04 12.84
C VAL A 455 -1.58 12.99 12.96
N MET A 456 -2.74 12.47 13.36
CA MET A 456 -3.98 13.25 13.48
C MET A 456 -3.99 14.17 14.71
N GLU A 457 -3.37 13.76 15.81
CA GLU A 457 -3.20 14.57 17.03
C GLU A 457 -2.24 15.74 16.82
N ASN A 458 -1.32 15.63 15.85
CA ASN A 458 -0.36 16.68 15.50
C ASN A 458 -0.76 17.47 14.23
N ARG A 459 -2.07 17.63 13.99
CA ARG A 459 -2.60 18.31 12.80
C ARG A 459 -2.14 19.76 12.65
N GLN A 460 -1.88 20.44 13.76
CA GLN A 460 -1.35 21.80 13.78
C GLN A 460 0.05 21.90 13.15
N ASP A 461 0.81 20.80 13.12
CA ASP A 461 2.20 20.79 12.64
C ASP A 461 2.31 20.42 11.15
N TRP A 462 1.19 20.10 10.48
CA TRP A 462 1.19 19.62 9.10
C TRP A 462 1.76 20.61 8.09
N ASP A 463 1.55 21.92 8.28
CA ASP A 463 2.15 22.94 7.43
C ASP A 463 3.68 22.95 7.59
N GLN A 464 4.17 22.82 8.82
CA GLN A 464 5.60 22.69 9.11
C GLN A 464 6.18 21.39 8.53
N TRP A 465 5.45 20.27 8.61
CA TRP A 465 5.86 19.00 8.03
C TRP A 465 6.03 19.08 6.51
N LYS A 466 5.11 19.82 5.85
CA LYS A 466 5.22 20.10 4.42
C LYS A 466 6.47 20.93 4.11
N GLU A 467 6.80 21.92 4.92
CA GLU A 467 8.05 22.70 4.76
C GLU A 467 9.29 21.84 4.96
N GLN A 468 9.33 20.99 5.99
CA GLN A 468 10.44 20.06 6.25
C GLN A 468 10.64 19.07 5.09
N TYR A 469 9.54 18.55 4.54
CA TYR A 469 9.57 17.73 3.34
C TYR A 469 10.20 18.47 2.14
N GLN A 470 9.82 19.73 1.90
CA GLN A 470 10.40 20.54 0.82
C GLN A 470 11.89 20.84 1.06
N GLN A 471 12.30 21.07 2.31
CA GLN A 471 13.70 21.27 2.67
C GLN A 471 14.53 20.01 2.41
N LEU A 472 14.05 18.83 2.81
CA LEU A 472 14.70 17.56 2.50
C LEU A 472 14.83 17.35 0.99
N LYS A 473 13.79 17.68 0.23
CA LYS A 473 13.83 17.60 -1.25
C LYS A 473 14.92 18.51 -1.83
N ALA A 474 15.04 19.73 -1.32
CA ALA A 474 16.10 20.65 -1.76
C ALA A 474 17.51 20.10 -1.46
N VAL A 475 17.70 19.42 -0.32
CA VAL A 475 18.97 18.75 0.02
C VAL A 475 19.30 17.65 -0.99
N TYR A 476 18.36 16.74 -1.30
CA TYR A 476 18.58 15.70 -2.31
C TYR A 476 18.83 16.28 -3.71
N ASP A 477 18.09 17.34 -4.09
CA ASP A 477 18.29 18.02 -5.38
C ASP A 477 19.69 18.66 -5.49
N GLN A 478 20.19 19.25 -4.40
CA GLN A 478 21.55 19.80 -4.33
C GLN A 478 22.62 18.71 -4.42
N GLN A 479 22.45 17.60 -3.70
CA GLN A 479 23.38 16.47 -3.73
C GLN A 479 23.46 15.84 -5.12
N ALA A 480 22.32 15.60 -5.76
CA ALA A 480 22.26 15.07 -7.12
C ALA A 480 22.89 16.02 -8.16
N SER A 481 22.73 17.34 -7.98
CA SER A 481 23.32 18.33 -8.88
C SER A 481 24.85 18.38 -8.82
N ALA A 482 25.45 17.98 -7.70
CA ALA A 482 26.89 17.91 -7.51
C ALA A 482 27.54 16.68 -8.19
N GLN A 483 26.75 15.68 -8.59
CA GLN A 483 27.23 14.49 -9.27
C GLN A 483 27.29 14.71 -10.80
N ASP A 484 28.29 14.11 -11.45
CA ASP A 484 28.47 14.17 -12.91
C ASP A 484 27.55 13.17 -13.64
N ILE A 485 26.25 13.32 -13.41
CA ILE A 485 25.20 12.50 -14.02
C ILE A 485 24.67 13.20 -15.28
N GLY A 486 24.41 12.42 -16.33
CA GLY A 486 23.88 12.90 -17.62
C GLY A 486 22.58 13.71 -17.48
N HIS A 487 22.35 14.64 -18.41
CA HIS A 487 21.25 15.62 -18.33
C HIS A 487 19.84 14.99 -18.20
N MET A 488 19.59 13.85 -18.87
CA MET A 488 18.29 13.18 -18.83
C MET A 488 18.03 12.47 -17.50
N ASP A 489 19.08 12.00 -16.84
CA ASP A 489 18.97 11.36 -15.54
C ASP A 489 18.73 12.40 -14.44
N LYS A 490 19.25 13.63 -14.56
CA LYS A 490 18.95 14.74 -13.63
C LYS A 490 17.46 15.06 -13.52
N GLU A 491 16.72 15.12 -14.64
CA GLU A 491 15.26 15.35 -14.60
C GLU A 491 14.53 14.21 -13.88
N ARG A 492 14.90 12.95 -14.13
CA ARG A 492 14.29 11.78 -13.48
C ARG A 492 14.63 11.73 -12.00
N ILE A 493 15.88 12.05 -11.65
CA ILE A 493 16.36 12.08 -10.26
C ILE A 493 15.59 13.11 -9.44
N ALA A 494 15.26 14.28 -9.99
CA ALA A 494 14.46 15.28 -9.27
C ALA A 494 13.06 14.75 -8.84
N PHE A 495 12.43 13.88 -9.63
CA PHE A 495 11.20 13.20 -9.21
C PHE A 495 11.48 12.18 -8.09
N MET A 496 12.53 11.36 -8.25
CA MET A 496 12.93 10.40 -7.22
C MET A 496 13.29 11.06 -5.90
N ASN A 497 13.93 12.23 -5.92
CA ASN A 497 14.26 13.02 -4.75
C ASN A 497 13.00 13.43 -3.97
N GLY A 498 11.89 13.71 -4.66
CA GLY A 498 10.60 13.92 -4.01
C GLY A 498 10.16 12.70 -3.20
N TYR A 499 10.27 11.49 -3.75
CA TYR A 499 9.89 10.26 -3.05
C TYR A 499 10.88 9.86 -1.96
N LEU A 500 12.18 10.01 -2.19
CA LEU A 500 13.24 9.81 -1.19
C LEU A 500 13.01 10.74 0.01
N SER A 501 12.66 12.00 -0.24
CA SER A 501 12.36 12.97 0.81
C SER A 501 11.11 12.61 1.60
N ALA A 502 10.07 12.09 0.95
CA ALA A 502 8.88 11.61 1.64
C ALA A 502 9.19 10.41 2.56
N LEU A 503 10.04 9.47 2.10
CA LEU A 503 10.49 8.33 2.88
C LEU A 503 11.42 8.75 4.04
N HIS A 504 12.34 9.68 3.80
CA HIS A 504 13.20 10.25 4.82
C HIS A 504 12.38 10.95 5.90
N PHE A 505 11.44 11.80 5.50
CA PHE A 505 10.56 12.49 6.42
C PHE A 505 9.68 11.51 7.22
N THR A 506 9.20 10.44 6.56
CA THR A 506 8.48 9.35 7.25
C THR A 506 9.35 8.70 8.32
N ALA A 507 10.63 8.43 8.04
CA ALA A 507 11.55 7.85 9.03
C ALA A 507 11.67 8.75 10.27
N MET A 508 11.79 10.06 10.09
CA MET A 508 11.84 11.03 11.20
C MET A 508 10.56 10.99 12.04
N LEU A 509 9.38 10.95 11.40
CA LEU A 509 8.10 10.82 12.11
C LEU A 509 7.96 9.48 12.84
N VAL A 510 8.49 8.39 12.27
CA VAL A 510 8.50 7.07 12.92
C VAL A 510 9.40 7.06 14.15
N GLU A 511 10.60 7.67 14.07
CA GLU A 511 11.49 7.84 15.23
C GLU A 511 10.79 8.63 16.34
N GLN A 512 10.11 9.73 15.98
CA GLN A 512 9.37 10.57 16.94
C GLN A 512 8.15 9.85 17.53
N CYS A 513 7.34 9.19 16.71
CA CYS A 513 6.08 8.55 17.13
C CYS A 513 6.32 7.35 18.06
N PHE A 514 7.37 6.56 17.79
CA PHE A 514 7.60 5.30 18.48
C PHE A 514 8.75 5.34 19.49
N ASP A 515 9.47 6.46 19.57
CA ASP A 515 10.68 6.62 20.39
C ASP A 515 11.73 5.55 20.07
N VAL A 516 12.08 5.45 18.78
CA VAL A 516 13.01 4.45 18.23
C VAL A 516 14.13 5.13 17.45
N ILE A 517 15.24 4.41 17.25
CA ILE A 517 16.39 4.89 16.47
C ILE A 517 16.47 4.07 15.17
N VAL A 518 16.34 4.75 14.02
CA VAL A 518 16.43 4.15 12.68
C VAL A 518 17.85 4.34 12.09
N ASN A 519 18.62 5.31 12.61
CA ASN A 519 19.79 5.88 11.90
C ASN A 519 19.37 6.39 10.51
N THR A 520 18.34 7.25 10.52
CA THR A 520 17.65 7.78 9.33
C THR A 520 18.61 8.25 8.24
N THR A 521 19.65 9.01 8.59
CA THR A 521 20.63 9.52 7.62
C THR A 521 21.32 8.38 6.85
N ALA A 522 21.93 7.42 7.56
CA ALA A 522 22.69 6.35 6.90
C ALA A 522 21.78 5.43 6.07
N VAL A 523 20.59 5.11 6.59
CA VAL A 523 19.59 4.31 5.87
C VAL A 523 19.18 5.02 4.58
N MET A 524 18.86 6.30 4.65
CA MET A 524 18.37 7.02 3.48
C MET A 524 19.47 7.33 2.47
N GLU A 525 20.72 7.57 2.89
CA GLU A 525 21.87 7.71 2.00
C GLU A 525 22.20 6.41 1.26
N GLY A 526 22.24 5.28 1.97
CA GLY A 526 22.47 3.97 1.36
C GLY A 526 21.36 3.59 0.38
N PHE A 527 20.10 3.88 0.73
CA PHE A 527 18.97 3.64 -0.15
C PHE A 527 18.97 4.57 -1.38
N ALA A 528 19.23 5.88 -1.20
CA ALA A 528 19.34 6.82 -2.31
C ALA A 528 20.44 6.42 -3.30
N THR A 529 21.59 5.96 -2.79
CA THR A 529 22.69 5.42 -3.60
C THR A 529 22.22 4.24 -4.45
N ALA A 530 21.47 3.30 -3.87
CA ALA A 530 20.91 2.16 -4.60
C ALA A 530 19.89 2.57 -5.68
N VAL A 531 19.06 3.59 -5.40
CA VAL A 531 18.12 4.14 -6.39
C VAL A 531 18.86 4.82 -7.54
N TYR A 532 19.80 5.73 -7.24
CA TYR A 532 20.53 6.47 -8.27
C TYR A 532 21.37 5.54 -9.14
N GLY A 533 22.09 4.58 -8.54
CA GLY A 533 22.87 3.59 -9.27
C GLY A 533 22.02 2.78 -10.27
N ASN A 534 20.76 2.49 -9.94
CA ASN A 534 19.86 1.80 -10.86
C ASN A 534 19.27 2.71 -11.97
N MET A 535 19.36 4.04 -11.83
CA MET A 535 18.80 4.98 -12.82
C MET A 535 19.78 5.37 -13.91
N VAL A 536 21.07 5.49 -13.57
CA VAL A 536 22.13 5.95 -14.46
C VAL A 536 22.16 5.12 -15.73
N GLY A 537 22.12 5.77 -16.90
CA GLY A 537 22.21 5.08 -18.19
C GLY A 537 20.94 4.34 -18.62
N LYS A 538 19.88 4.31 -17.79
CA LYS A 538 18.63 3.59 -18.10
C LYS A 538 17.50 4.48 -18.61
N SER A 539 17.78 5.73 -18.97
CA SER A 539 16.75 6.56 -19.59
C SER A 539 16.36 5.96 -20.97
N PRO A 540 15.08 6.02 -21.39
CA PRO A 540 14.64 5.54 -22.70
C PRO A 540 15.43 6.16 -23.85
N ALA A 541 15.87 7.41 -23.74
CA ALA A 541 16.71 8.04 -24.75
C ALA A 541 18.11 7.41 -24.84
N ILE A 542 18.75 7.11 -23.71
CA ILE A 542 20.05 6.41 -23.68
C ILE A 542 19.89 4.98 -24.21
N LYS A 543 18.92 4.24 -23.69
CA LYS A 543 18.64 2.87 -24.13
C LYS A 543 18.35 2.80 -25.64
N ALA A 544 17.55 3.73 -26.16
CA ALA A 544 17.25 3.80 -27.58
C ALA A 544 18.49 4.07 -28.44
N ILE A 545 19.44 4.91 -27.99
CA ILE A 545 20.65 5.17 -28.79
C ILE A 545 21.60 3.97 -28.74
N THR A 546 21.74 3.30 -27.60
CA THR A 546 22.52 2.06 -27.47
C THR A 546 21.98 1.00 -28.42
N GLU A 547 20.69 0.69 -28.35
CA GLU A 547 20.04 -0.29 -29.23
C GLU A 547 20.09 0.12 -30.70
N PHE A 548 20.02 1.43 -31.00
CA PHE A 548 20.11 1.93 -32.37
C PHE A 548 21.53 1.78 -32.93
N VAL A 549 22.57 2.01 -32.13
CA VAL A 549 23.97 1.79 -32.54
C VAL A 549 24.23 0.32 -32.81
N ASP A 550 23.72 -0.58 -31.97
CA ASP A 550 23.79 -2.02 -32.20
C ASP A 550 23.06 -2.42 -33.49
N TYR A 551 21.84 -1.90 -33.69
CA TYR A 551 21.07 -2.10 -34.91
C TYR A 551 21.83 -1.64 -36.15
N VAL A 552 22.41 -0.44 -36.13
CA VAL A 552 23.19 0.12 -37.23
C VAL A 552 24.41 -0.76 -37.52
N SER A 553 25.10 -1.24 -36.48
CA SER A 553 26.27 -2.11 -36.60
C SER A 553 25.92 -3.46 -37.21
N MET A 554 24.86 -4.12 -36.72
CA MET A 554 24.38 -5.41 -37.25
C MET A 554 23.86 -5.30 -38.70
N ASN A 555 23.40 -4.12 -39.09
CA ASN A 555 22.81 -3.87 -40.41
C ASN A 555 23.70 -3.03 -41.32
N GLN A 556 24.96 -2.83 -40.94
CA GLN A 556 25.84 -1.87 -41.60
C GLN A 556 25.93 -2.17 -43.10
N THR A 557 26.38 -3.37 -43.45
CA THR A 557 26.60 -3.80 -44.85
C THR A 557 25.33 -3.83 -45.71
N LYS A 558 24.16 -3.99 -45.08
CA LYS A 558 22.86 -4.12 -45.77
C LYS A 558 22.20 -2.77 -46.01
N HIS A 559 22.15 -1.92 -44.99
CA HIS A 559 21.26 -0.77 -44.95
C HIS A 559 21.97 0.57 -44.72
N PHE A 560 23.24 0.54 -44.30
CA PHE A 560 24.02 1.73 -43.94
C PHE A 560 25.38 1.84 -44.67
N THR A 561 25.68 0.89 -45.55
CA THR A 561 26.82 0.94 -46.48
C THR A 561 26.34 1.46 -47.84
N PHE A 562 27.21 2.20 -48.52
CA PHE A 562 26.90 2.81 -49.81
C PHE A 562 26.89 1.78 -50.95
N GLY A 563 25.95 1.93 -51.89
CA GLY A 563 26.03 1.28 -53.22
C GLY A 563 25.40 -0.10 -53.36
N ASN A 564 24.64 -0.59 -52.38
CA ASN A 564 23.94 -1.87 -52.51
C ASN A 564 22.60 -1.69 -53.25
N ALA A 565 22.64 -1.72 -54.59
CA ALA A 565 21.49 -1.42 -55.45
C ALA A 565 20.28 -2.36 -55.26
N ASN A 566 20.47 -3.51 -54.59
CA ASN A 566 19.45 -4.54 -54.42
C ASN A 566 18.83 -4.57 -53.00
N GLN A 567 19.13 -3.61 -52.14
CA GLN A 567 18.62 -3.57 -50.76
C GLN A 567 18.03 -2.22 -50.37
N GLU A 568 17.12 -2.24 -49.41
CA GLU A 568 16.52 -1.04 -48.82
C GLU A 568 17.60 -0.20 -48.11
N GLN A 569 17.78 1.06 -48.51
CA GLN A 569 18.72 1.97 -47.85
C GLN A 569 18.04 2.66 -46.65
N LYS A 570 18.63 2.54 -45.45
CA LYS A 570 18.08 3.17 -44.22
C LYS A 570 18.91 4.35 -43.73
N GLY A 571 20.17 4.43 -44.13
CA GLY A 571 21.06 5.50 -43.71
C GLY A 571 22.47 5.40 -44.29
N ALA A 572 23.42 6.06 -43.65
CA ALA A 572 24.83 5.95 -43.95
C ALA A 572 25.66 6.25 -42.70
N ILE A 573 26.78 5.56 -42.54
CA ILE A 573 27.74 5.83 -41.46
C ILE A 573 28.91 6.64 -42.01
N THR A 574 29.31 7.67 -41.29
CA THR A 574 30.54 8.43 -41.52
C THR A 574 31.38 8.44 -40.24
N LYS A 575 32.60 8.97 -40.29
CA LYS A 575 33.42 9.14 -39.08
C LYS A 575 32.81 10.12 -38.08
N GLU A 576 32.03 11.10 -38.55
CA GLU A 576 31.51 12.20 -37.73
C GLU A 576 30.07 11.97 -37.26
N TYR A 577 29.27 11.26 -38.06
CA TYR A 577 27.86 11.03 -37.75
C TYR A 577 27.28 9.79 -38.42
N ILE A 578 26.21 9.27 -37.82
CA ILE A 578 25.29 8.31 -38.44
C ILE A 578 24.14 9.11 -39.06
N ALA A 579 24.01 9.05 -40.38
CA ALA A 579 22.85 9.60 -41.09
C ALA A 579 21.75 8.55 -41.18
N VAL A 580 20.52 8.91 -40.84
CA VAL A 580 19.36 7.99 -40.93
C VAL A 580 18.13 8.70 -41.49
N PHE A 581 17.37 7.99 -42.32
CA PHE A 581 16.09 8.50 -42.83
C PHE A 581 15.07 8.60 -41.69
N PRO A 582 14.26 9.68 -41.62
CA PRO A 582 13.26 9.85 -40.59
C PRO A 582 12.25 8.69 -40.48
N ALA A 583 11.84 8.12 -41.63
CA ALA A 583 10.96 6.95 -41.65
C ALA A 583 11.60 5.72 -41.02
N ALA A 584 12.85 5.40 -41.39
CA ALA A 584 13.57 4.25 -40.84
C ALA A 584 13.83 4.40 -39.33
N LEU A 585 14.21 5.59 -38.87
CA LEU A 585 14.40 5.85 -37.46
C LEU A 585 13.08 5.77 -36.68
N LYS A 586 11.99 6.35 -37.21
CA LYS A 586 10.66 6.30 -36.58
C LYS A 586 10.16 4.86 -36.49
N GLU A 587 10.36 4.06 -37.54
CA GLU A 587 10.01 2.64 -37.56
C GLU A 587 10.80 1.86 -36.50
N PHE A 588 12.12 2.05 -36.43
CA PHE A 588 12.97 1.43 -35.41
C PHE A 588 12.48 1.74 -34.00
N LEU A 589 12.30 3.03 -33.69
CA LEU A 589 11.85 3.47 -32.37
C LEU A 589 10.45 2.96 -32.04
N SER A 590 9.52 2.97 -33.00
CA SER A 590 8.15 2.48 -32.77
C SER A 590 8.11 0.96 -32.55
N LYS A 591 8.95 0.20 -33.28
CA LYS A 591 9.10 -1.25 -33.07
C LYS A 591 9.67 -1.60 -31.70
N GLY A 592 10.50 -0.72 -31.14
CA GLY A 592 11.01 -0.82 -29.78
C GLY A 592 10.08 -0.29 -28.68
N ASP A 593 8.83 0.10 -29.00
CA ASP A 593 7.88 0.75 -28.05
C ASP A 593 8.42 2.04 -27.40
N TYR A 594 9.32 2.75 -28.09
CA TYR A 594 9.80 4.06 -27.65
C TYR A 594 8.83 5.17 -28.06
N ASN A 595 8.69 6.19 -27.20
CA ASN A 595 8.08 7.44 -27.63
C ASN A 595 9.06 8.22 -28.52
N VAL A 596 8.79 8.25 -29.82
CA VAL A 596 9.65 8.89 -30.83
C VAL A 596 9.94 10.35 -30.52
N THR A 597 8.93 11.12 -30.11
CA THR A 597 9.09 12.55 -29.81
C THR A 597 10.02 12.74 -28.62
N THR A 598 9.78 12.00 -27.53
CA THR A 598 10.59 12.08 -26.30
C THR A 598 12.04 11.66 -26.53
N VAL A 599 12.28 10.58 -27.28
CA VAL A 599 13.64 10.12 -27.60
C VAL A 599 14.38 11.15 -28.45
N LEU A 600 13.75 11.70 -29.49
CA LEU A 600 14.37 12.71 -30.34
C LEU A 600 14.66 14.02 -29.58
N GLU A 601 13.77 14.44 -28.68
CA GLU A 601 14.01 15.57 -27.78
C GLU A 601 15.20 15.30 -26.85
N GLY A 602 15.26 14.10 -26.26
CA GLY A 602 16.38 13.66 -25.43
C GLY A 602 17.70 13.68 -26.19
N TRP A 603 17.76 13.07 -27.37
CA TRP A 603 18.96 13.10 -28.23
C TRP A 603 19.33 14.52 -28.67
N SER A 604 18.36 15.41 -28.86
CA SER A 604 18.66 16.82 -29.12
C SER A 604 19.22 17.54 -27.90
N LYS A 605 18.74 17.25 -26.68
CA LYS A 605 19.26 17.84 -25.43
C LYS A 605 20.67 17.37 -25.13
N MET A 606 20.97 16.10 -25.43
CA MET A 606 22.31 15.49 -25.29
C MET A 606 23.29 15.92 -26.41
N GLY A 607 22.84 16.69 -27.40
CA GLY A 607 23.68 17.09 -28.53
C GLY A 607 23.98 15.98 -29.54
N ILE A 608 23.33 14.81 -29.40
CA ILE A 608 23.44 13.69 -30.34
C ILE A 608 22.87 14.09 -31.70
N ILE A 609 21.72 14.79 -31.75
CA ILE A 609 21.18 15.27 -33.03
C ILE A 609 21.90 16.56 -33.45
N MET A 610 22.63 16.49 -34.56
CA MET A 610 23.25 17.67 -35.16
C MET A 610 22.16 18.56 -35.80
N LYS A 611 22.05 19.82 -35.35
CA LYS A 611 21.14 20.81 -35.94
C LYS A 611 21.78 21.52 -37.13
N ALA A 612 21.01 21.79 -38.17
CA ALA A 612 21.43 22.64 -39.28
C ALA A 612 21.57 24.11 -38.83
N LYS A 613 22.29 24.92 -39.61
CA LYS A 613 22.45 26.38 -39.36
C LYS A 613 21.12 27.14 -39.22
N ASN A 614 20.04 26.64 -39.79
CA ASN A 614 18.69 27.19 -39.70
C ASN A 614 17.87 26.62 -38.52
N GLY A 615 18.50 25.87 -37.60
CA GLY A 615 17.87 25.27 -36.43
C GLY A 615 17.11 23.96 -36.68
N LYS A 616 16.97 23.51 -37.94
CA LYS A 616 16.27 22.25 -38.25
C LYS A 616 17.09 21.03 -37.79
N THR A 617 16.39 20.01 -37.27
CA THR A 617 16.98 18.75 -36.80
C THR A 617 17.29 17.76 -37.94
N THR A 618 16.72 17.98 -39.12
CA THR A 618 17.04 17.22 -40.33
C THR A 618 17.82 18.08 -41.32
N GLN A 619 18.76 17.46 -42.02
CA GLN A 619 19.69 18.14 -42.90
C GLN A 619 19.83 17.42 -44.25
N LYS A 620 20.15 18.20 -45.28
CA LYS A 620 20.56 17.68 -46.58
C LYS A 620 21.86 16.90 -46.42
N THR A 621 21.86 15.62 -46.76
CA THR A 621 23.02 14.73 -46.65
C THR A 621 23.36 14.18 -48.03
N SER A 622 24.53 14.57 -48.52
CA SER A 622 25.06 14.03 -49.76
C SER A 622 25.66 12.66 -49.52
N MET A 623 25.27 11.69 -50.34
CA MET A 623 25.81 10.34 -50.33
C MET A 623 26.40 10.00 -51.69
N GLN A 624 27.56 9.36 -51.71
CA GLN A 624 28.15 8.83 -52.94
C GLN A 624 27.71 7.38 -53.12
N SER A 625 27.07 7.06 -54.25
CA SER A 625 26.70 5.70 -54.65
C SER A 625 27.50 5.27 -55.87
N TYR A 626 27.90 3.99 -55.90
CA TYR A 626 28.49 3.36 -57.08
C TYR A 626 27.36 2.78 -57.94
N ILE A 627 27.34 3.15 -59.23
CA ILE A 627 26.49 2.47 -60.21
C ILE A 627 27.36 1.44 -60.91
N ILE A 628 27.06 0.15 -60.71
CA ILE A 628 27.69 -0.93 -61.47
C ILE A 628 26.99 -1.00 -62.83
N ASN A 629 27.57 -0.38 -63.85
CA ASN A 629 27.15 -0.59 -65.22
C ASN A 629 27.87 -1.82 -65.78
N SER A 630 27.12 -2.76 -66.35
CA SER A 630 27.68 -3.92 -67.06
C SER A 630 28.47 -3.46 -68.29
N GLY A 631 29.76 -3.14 -68.09
CA GLY A 631 30.74 -2.98 -69.17
C GLY A 631 31.64 -1.74 -69.16
N SER A 632 31.56 -0.79 -68.23
CA SER A 632 32.60 0.27 -68.14
C SER A 632 32.57 1.08 -66.82
N LYS A 633 33.77 1.46 -66.37
CA LYS A 633 34.17 2.28 -65.20
C LYS A 633 33.06 2.71 -64.23
N ASP A 634 33.22 2.31 -62.97
CA ASP A 634 32.44 2.78 -61.82
C ASP A 634 32.25 4.30 -61.88
N LYS A 635 31.02 4.74 -62.16
CA LYS A 635 30.64 6.14 -62.02
C LYS A 635 30.13 6.36 -60.61
N THR A 636 30.85 7.16 -59.84
CA THR A 636 30.39 7.65 -58.55
C THR A 636 29.31 8.71 -58.80
N VAL A 637 28.07 8.40 -58.45
CA VAL A 637 26.97 9.38 -58.47
C VAL A 637 26.80 9.92 -57.07
N LYS A 638 26.87 11.24 -56.93
CA LYS A 638 26.55 11.94 -55.68
C LYS A 638 25.04 12.18 -55.65
N THR A 639 24.36 11.45 -54.78
CA THR A 639 22.93 11.58 -54.54
C THR A 639 22.71 12.39 -53.28
N ASP A 640 21.96 13.48 -53.41
CA ASP A 640 21.66 14.37 -52.30
C ASP A 640 20.31 14.01 -51.68
N TYR A 641 20.31 13.59 -50.41
CA TYR A 641 19.09 13.32 -49.66
C TYR A 641 18.72 14.54 -48.81
N PRO A 642 17.57 15.20 -49.07
CA PRO A 642 17.30 16.53 -48.50
C PRO A 642 16.95 16.53 -47.00
N TYR A 643 16.48 15.41 -46.43
CA TYR A 643 15.94 15.36 -45.07
C TYR A 643 16.38 14.11 -44.31
N MET A 644 17.54 14.18 -43.64
CA MET A 644 18.02 13.09 -42.78
C MET A 644 18.42 13.60 -41.40
N TYR A 645 18.22 12.77 -40.37
CA TYR A 645 18.86 12.99 -39.08
C TYR A 645 20.35 12.68 -39.21
N ARG A 646 21.19 13.47 -38.55
CA ARG A 646 22.61 13.21 -38.38
C ARG A 646 22.89 13.08 -36.88
N LEU A 647 23.27 11.88 -36.46
CA LEU A 647 23.57 11.56 -35.07
C LEU A 647 25.08 11.61 -34.87
N ASP A 648 25.58 12.55 -34.07
CA ASP A 648 27.00 12.81 -33.83
C ASP A 648 27.65 11.64 -33.08
N THR A 649 28.68 11.02 -33.68
CA THR A 649 29.34 9.84 -33.11
C THR A 649 30.09 10.14 -31.82
N LYS A 650 30.68 11.34 -31.66
CA LYS A 650 31.40 11.72 -30.45
C LYS A 650 30.46 12.00 -29.29
N ALA A 651 29.31 12.64 -29.57
CA ALA A 651 28.28 12.85 -28.56
C ALA A 651 27.70 11.52 -28.07
N ILE A 652 27.49 10.56 -28.99
CA ILE A 652 27.07 9.19 -28.64
C ILE A 652 28.13 8.52 -27.75
N GLU A 653 29.40 8.52 -28.15
CA GLU A 653 30.49 7.92 -27.37
C GLU A 653 30.57 8.51 -25.95
N LYS A 654 30.42 9.83 -25.83
CA LYS A 654 30.41 10.52 -24.53
C LYS A 654 29.29 9.99 -23.62
N GLU A 655 28.05 10.02 -24.09
CA GLU A 655 26.89 9.61 -23.28
C GLU A 655 26.94 8.11 -22.91
N LEU A 656 27.39 7.26 -23.84
CA LEU A 656 27.56 5.83 -23.60
C LEU A 656 28.74 5.51 -22.64
N SER A 657 29.80 6.33 -22.66
CA SER A 657 30.91 6.18 -21.72
C SER A 657 30.53 6.57 -20.29
N THR A 658 29.66 7.57 -20.13
CA THR A 658 29.12 7.99 -18.83
C THR A 658 28.06 7.04 -18.27
N SER A 659 27.38 6.26 -19.13
CA SER A 659 26.43 5.22 -18.69
C SER A 659 27.08 3.89 -18.33
N ASN A 660 28.28 3.61 -18.84
CA ASN A 660 29.00 2.34 -18.64
C ASN A 660 29.90 2.30 -17.39
N CYS A 661 29.72 3.20 -16.42
CA CYS A 661 30.28 3.01 -15.07
C CYS A 661 29.50 1.89 -14.34
N GLU A 662 29.61 0.65 -14.85
CA GLU A 662 29.19 -0.59 -14.19
C GLU A 662 30.33 -1.24 -13.38
N ASP A 663 31.37 -0.48 -13.00
CA ASP A 663 32.31 -0.96 -11.98
C ASP A 663 31.64 -0.79 -10.61
N ASP A 664 30.95 -1.85 -10.20
CA ASP A 664 30.34 -2.07 -8.89
C ASP A 664 31.39 -1.94 -7.77
N PRO A 665 31.52 -0.80 -7.06
CA PRO A 665 32.55 -0.64 -6.03
C PRO A 665 32.16 -1.34 -4.72
N ILE A 666 30.97 -1.94 -4.65
CA ILE A 666 30.35 -2.33 -3.37
C ILE A 666 30.65 -3.78 -2.98
N ASN A 667 31.13 -4.64 -3.90
CA ASN A 667 31.46 -6.03 -3.55
C ASN A 667 32.91 -6.26 -3.08
N GLU A 668 33.86 -5.36 -3.32
CA GLU A 668 35.25 -5.55 -2.86
C GLU A 668 35.53 -4.97 -1.47
N ALA A 669 34.73 -4.01 -0.98
CA ALA A 669 35.00 -3.35 0.30
C ALA A 669 34.69 -4.19 1.56
N THR A 670 34.09 -5.39 1.43
CA THR A 670 33.78 -6.28 2.56
C THR A 670 34.61 -7.56 2.61
N GLN A 671 35.55 -7.80 1.69
CA GLN A 671 36.45 -8.95 1.75
C GLN A 671 37.92 -8.57 1.54
N LYS A 672 38.56 -8.15 2.64
CA LYS A 672 40.01 -8.17 2.91
C LYS A 672 40.88 -7.18 2.13
N GLY A 673 41.62 -6.38 2.89
CA GLY A 673 42.54 -5.37 2.39
C GLY A 673 43.83 -5.91 1.77
N ASP A 674 44.32 -5.17 0.79
CA ASP A 674 45.73 -4.82 0.59
C ASP A 674 45.85 -3.72 -0.48
N PHE A 675 46.71 -2.73 -0.23
CA PHE A 675 47.10 -1.68 -1.17
C PHE A 675 48.12 -2.23 -2.18
N ALA A 676 47.79 -2.34 -3.48
CA ALA A 676 48.75 -2.20 -4.59
C ALA A 676 48.10 -2.27 -6.00
N SER A 677 48.37 -1.23 -6.80
CA SER A 677 48.48 -1.13 -8.27
C SER A 677 47.97 -2.25 -9.21
N SER A 678 47.12 -1.88 -10.19
CA SER A 678 47.22 -2.32 -11.60
C SER A 678 46.33 -1.42 -12.50
N GLN A 679 46.91 -0.56 -13.34
CA GLN A 679 47.04 -0.67 -14.81
C GLN A 679 45.76 -1.03 -15.59
N GLY A 680 45.29 -0.04 -16.35
CA GLY A 680 44.07 -0.07 -17.14
C GLY A 680 44.08 -1.02 -18.32
N ARG A 681 42.89 -1.56 -18.63
CA ARG A 681 42.59 -2.32 -19.83
C ARG A 681 41.73 -1.49 -20.78
N SER A 682 42.22 -1.33 -22.00
CA SER A 682 41.54 -0.66 -23.12
C SER A 682 40.44 -1.53 -23.74
N MET A 683 39.27 -0.93 -24.00
CA MET A 683 38.28 -1.46 -24.95
C MET A 683 38.74 -1.31 -26.42
N PRO A 684 38.24 -2.15 -27.34
CA PRO A 684 38.81 -2.32 -28.67
C PRO A 684 38.49 -1.14 -29.62
N THR A 685 39.54 -0.64 -30.25
CA THR A 685 39.51 0.40 -31.28
C THR A 685 38.86 -0.11 -32.58
N PHE A 686 37.67 0.37 -32.95
CA PHE A 686 37.05 0.07 -34.24
C PHE A 686 36.58 1.32 -34.98
N LEU A 687 37.54 2.14 -35.43
CA LEU A 687 37.37 3.10 -36.54
C LEU A 687 38.68 3.24 -37.34
N ARG A 688 39.12 2.16 -38.00
CA ARG A 688 40.07 2.22 -39.11
C ARG A 688 39.56 1.35 -40.25
N ASN A 689 39.06 2.00 -41.30
CA ASN A 689 39.00 1.39 -42.63
C ASN A 689 40.29 1.80 -43.35
N ASP A 690 41.16 0.82 -43.56
CA ASP A 690 42.31 0.92 -44.45
C ASP A 690 41.86 0.62 -45.88
N THR A 691 41.89 1.64 -46.74
CA THR A 691 42.09 1.47 -48.17
C THR A 691 43.07 2.56 -48.65
N GLY A 692 44.31 2.17 -48.94
CA GLY A 692 45.26 3.06 -49.63
C GLY A 692 46.74 2.73 -49.47
N ALA A 693 47.20 1.71 -50.20
CA ALA A 693 48.53 1.55 -50.82
C ALA A 693 49.85 1.80 -50.00
N VAL A 694 50.59 0.69 -49.83
CA VAL A 694 52.04 0.46 -50.08
C VAL A 694 52.97 1.68 -50.17
N ILE A 695 54.04 1.69 -49.34
CA ILE A 695 55.46 1.75 -49.76
C ILE A 695 56.40 1.72 -48.52
N GLU A 696 57.35 0.76 -48.57
CA GLU A 696 58.72 0.71 -48.02
C GLU A 696 59.02 0.71 -46.51
N SER A 697 59.49 -0.47 -46.07
CA SER A 697 60.70 -0.76 -45.27
C SER A 697 61.37 0.34 -44.44
N ILE A 698 61.73 0.00 -43.19
CA ILE A 698 63.10 -0.35 -42.77
C ILE A 698 63.06 -0.84 -41.30
N SER A 699 63.68 -2.02 -41.12
CA SER A 699 64.12 -2.77 -39.91
C SER A 699 63.57 -2.42 -38.52
#